data_AF-A0A6P6GA83-F1
#
_entry.id   AF-A0A6P6GA83-F1
#
_cell.length_a   1.000
_cell.length_b   1.000
_cell.length_c   1.000
_cell.angle_alpha   90.00
_cell.angle_beta   90.00
_cell.angle_gamma   90.00
#
_symmetry.space_group_name_H-M   'P 1'
#
loop_
_entity.id
_entity.type
_entity.pdbx_description
1 polymer ?
#
loop_
_entity_poly.entity_id
_entity_poly.type
_entity_poly.pdbx_seq_one_letter_code
_entity_poly.pdbx_strand_id
1 'polypeptide(L)'
;MNVTFFEACCHDGKRVHEEIVEAAEKIDSKYCIGVGRYGSVYKTLLSIGQVVVMKKFHVNGGVASKEAFESETSVLTRTILIDNVKVVELEWSKRLNVVKGLANAISYMHYECFPAIIHRDIASKNVLLDNEYEAHISNFGSAISLDPNTSNWTPFAGIFGYSAPALTLSSSTPVVHQILLKDLLDQHLSPPKRQVAEKVVSIMNIAFACLQPGQQSRPTMKQVVDKLSNSFPSLSEPLHAITLRYISANFGTIQVKDALYHCIVAMFEISYDQEPSREAEALLKWKGSLDINPTTHPLLSSWTHNHLNNTSCCHWFGIICNKFGLVIKINLTDSNLKGTLQNFNFSSFPSLLAFDLYNNSLYGSIPSDIYTLSRLTYLDISRNHISGNIPSQICFLTSLRILYLERNYLNGTIPPEIGMLISLEVFYAYGNNLSGSIPISIGNLSNLTELSLHGNKIIGSIPHEIGKLKLLRELHLYENDLTGSVPASIGNLSSLTFITLFTNIITGVIPSHIFNNLTNLEDFEVGDNFLSGYLPENICLSGKLTWFTAYGNYFKGSIPQSMRNCTSLFRVDLQGNELTGNISEQFGVYPNLEYMDLSSNNFFGKLAGKWGECPKLNVLTIYDNMVSGMLPPELGKATQLHILDLSYNLLVGKIPKELGRLKSFKPIEWTNSRTFGTMFKTKGTVYRRQHIQWDYSFSDCKGSLSSKC
;
A
#
# COMPACT_ATOMS: atom_id res chain seq x y z
N MET A 1 9.04 -2.90 -43.05
CA MET A 1 7.68 -2.57 -43.54
C MET A 1 6.93 -3.90 -43.64
N ASN A 2 5.82 -4.16 -42.95
CA ASN A 2 5.12 -3.41 -41.90
C ASN A 2 4.87 -4.36 -40.70
N VAL A 3 4.98 -3.85 -39.48
CA VAL A 3 4.63 -4.61 -38.27
C VAL A 3 3.17 -4.34 -37.95
N THR A 4 2.31 -5.35 -38.09
CA THR A 4 0.92 -5.30 -37.63
C THR A 4 0.88 -5.59 -36.14
N PHE A 5 0.40 -4.62 -35.35
CA PHE A 5 0.14 -4.81 -33.92
C PHE A 5 -1.10 -5.71 -33.72
N PHE A 6 -0.93 -6.78 -32.95
CA PHE A 6 -2.00 -7.54 -32.32
C PHE A 6 -1.52 -7.96 -30.93
N GLU A 7 -2.37 -7.80 -29.93
CA GLU A 7 -2.08 -8.15 -28.54
C GLU A 7 -3.04 -9.26 -28.11
N ALA A 8 -2.51 -10.36 -27.62
CA ALA A 8 -3.26 -11.50 -27.08
C ALA A 8 -2.70 -11.82 -25.69
N CYS A 9 -3.58 -11.87 -24.71
CA CYS A 9 -3.18 -12.07 -23.32
C CYS A 9 -2.91 -13.56 -23.02
N CYS A 10 -1.90 -13.82 -22.19
CA CYS A 10 -1.48 -15.12 -21.65
C CYS A 10 -0.71 -16.08 -22.59
N HIS A 11 -0.05 -17.05 -21.95
CA HIS A 11 1.14 -17.78 -22.41
C HIS A 11 0.97 -18.61 -23.71
N ASP A 12 2.04 -18.68 -24.51
CA ASP A 12 2.23 -19.50 -25.74
C ASP A 12 1.39 -19.14 -27.01
N GLY A 13 0.93 -17.90 -27.13
CA GLY A 13 0.11 -17.43 -28.26
C GLY A 13 0.71 -17.54 -29.68
N LYS A 14 2.02 -17.75 -29.83
CA LYS A 14 2.66 -17.88 -31.16
C LYS A 14 2.41 -19.25 -31.79
N ARG A 15 2.38 -20.31 -30.98
CA ARG A 15 2.11 -21.68 -31.42
C ARG A 15 0.64 -21.90 -31.75
N VAL A 16 -0.25 -21.31 -30.95
CA VAL A 16 -1.70 -21.26 -31.22
C VAL A 16 -2.01 -20.47 -32.50
N HIS A 17 -1.24 -19.41 -32.81
CA HIS A 17 -1.41 -18.64 -34.05
C HIS A 17 -1.13 -19.47 -35.31
N GLU A 18 -0.01 -20.19 -35.34
CA GLU A 18 0.35 -21.05 -36.47
C GLU A 18 -0.69 -22.18 -36.65
N GLU A 19 -1.12 -22.80 -35.55
CA GLU A 19 -2.15 -23.85 -35.55
C GLU A 19 -3.53 -23.36 -36.06
N ILE A 20 -3.96 -22.13 -35.72
CA ILE A 20 -5.22 -21.58 -36.27
C ILE A 20 -5.11 -21.30 -37.79
N VAL A 21 -3.96 -20.80 -38.27
CA VAL A 21 -3.75 -20.50 -39.69
C VAL A 21 -3.67 -21.78 -40.53
N GLU A 22 -3.08 -22.84 -39.97
CA GLU A 22 -2.98 -24.16 -40.60
C GLU A 22 -4.35 -24.88 -40.58
N ALA A 23 -5.08 -24.86 -39.46
CA ALA A 23 -6.45 -25.39 -39.35
C ALA A 23 -7.49 -24.64 -40.20
N ALA A 24 -7.19 -23.42 -40.65
CA ALA A 24 -8.02 -22.66 -41.60
C ALA A 24 -7.55 -22.81 -43.07
N GLU A 25 -6.64 -23.75 -43.36
CA GLU A 25 -6.01 -23.98 -44.68
C GLU A 25 -5.52 -22.68 -45.35
N LYS A 26 -4.77 -21.85 -44.61
CA LYS A 26 -4.31 -20.51 -45.07
C LYS A 26 -5.44 -19.55 -45.45
N ILE A 27 -6.58 -19.65 -44.76
CA ILE A 27 -7.75 -18.77 -44.89
C ILE A 27 -8.51 -19.05 -46.20
N ASP A 28 -8.84 -20.31 -46.44
CA ASP A 28 -9.69 -20.74 -47.56
C ASP A 28 -11.12 -20.18 -47.43
N SER A 29 -11.73 -19.83 -48.56
CA SER A 29 -13.09 -19.27 -48.62
C SER A 29 -14.16 -20.23 -48.09
N LYS A 30 -13.94 -21.55 -48.10
CA LYS A 30 -14.87 -22.56 -47.57
C LYS A 30 -15.13 -22.46 -46.06
N TYR A 31 -14.22 -21.81 -45.31
CA TYR A 31 -14.39 -21.53 -43.87
C TYR A 31 -15.00 -20.15 -43.59
N CYS A 32 -15.27 -19.34 -44.62
CA CYS A 32 -15.83 -17.99 -44.46
C CYS A 32 -17.33 -18.06 -44.09
N ILE A 33 -17.66 -17.67 -42.86
CA ILE A 33 -19.04 -17.66 -42.35
C ILE A 33 -19.75 -16.31 -42.54
N GLY A 34 -19.05 -15.27 -42.99
CA GLY A 34 -19.68 -14.00 -43.35
C GLY A 34 -18.69 -12.96 -43.86
N VAL A 35 -19.07 -12.22 -44.91
CA VAL A 35 -18.27 -11.10 -45.45
C VAL A 35 -18.97 -9.79 -45.10
N GLY A 36 -18.36 -8.98 -44.25
CA GLY A 36 -18.80 -7.63 -43.94
C GLY A 36 -18.00 -6.57 -44.71
N ARG A 37 -18.49 -5.32 -44.73
CA ARG A 37 -17.89 -4.19 -45.46
C ARG A 37 -16.40 -3.92 -45.16
N TYR A 38 -15.92 -4.32 -43.99
CA TYR A 38 -14.55 -4.06 -43.52
C TYR A 38 -13.75 -5.34 -43.22
N GLY A 39 -14.28 -6.52 -43.51
CA GLY A 39 -13.59 -7.78 -43.23
C GLY A 39 -14.44 -9.02 -43.39
N SER A 40 -13.77 -10.14 -43.66
CA SER A 40 -14.35 -11.48 -43.76
C SER A 40 -14.12 -12.25 -42.46
N VAL A 41 -15.15 -12.94 -41.99
CA VAL A 41 -15.15 -13.74 -40.76
C VAL A 41 -15.12 -15.23 -41.13
N TYR A 42 -14.21 -15.98 -40.51
CA TYR A 42 -13.96 -17.39 -40.76
C TYR A 42 -14.18 -18.19 -39.49
N LYS A 43 -14.66 -19.42 -39.61
CA LYS A 43 -14.87 -20.36 -38.51
C LYS A 43 -14.11 -21.65 -38.78
N THR A 44 -13.24 -22.05 -37.85
CA THR A 44 -12.52 -23.33 -37.93
C THR A 44 -12.58 -24.10 -36.60
N LEU A 45 -12.15 -25.35 -36.63
CA LEU A 45 -12.07 -26.28 -35.51
C LEU A 45 -10.59 -26.63 -35.28
N LEU A 46 -10.09 -26.37 -34.07
CA LEU A 46 -8.72 -26.72 -33.69
C LEU A 46 -8.56 -28.21 -33.41
N SER A 47 -7.31 -28.69 -33.42
CA SER A 47 -6.93 -30.09 -33.14
C SER A 47 -7.52 -30.64 -31.84
N ILE A 48 -7.67 -29.77 -30.83
CA ILE A 48 -8.25 -30.05 -29.51
C ILE A 48 -9.80 -30.07 -29.49
N GLY A 49 -10.47 -29.98 -30.64
CA GLY A 49 -11.93 -29.97 -30.75
C GLY A 49 -12.60 -28.63 -30.42
N GLN A 50 -11.83 -27.55 -30.23
CA GLN A 50 -12.35 -26.22 -29.93
C GLN A 50 -12.68 -25.43 -31.21
N VAL A 51 -13.90 -24.89 -31.29
CA VAL A 51 -14.34 -24.04 -32.41
C VAL A 51 -13.86 -22.61 -32.19
N VAL A 52 -13.20 -22.02 -33.19
CA VAL A 52 -12.65 -20.65 -33.17
C VAL A 52 -13.18 -19.84 -34.34
N VAL A 53 -13.41 -18.54 -34.10
CA VAL A 53 -13.86 -17.57 -35.10
C VAL A 53 -12.81 -16.46 -35.26
N MET A 54 -12.36 -16.22 -36.49
CA MET A 54 -11.32 -15.24 -36.85
C MET A 54 -11.90 -14.19 -37.80
N LYS A 55 -11.51 -12.92 -37.66
CA LYS A 55 -11.89 -11.83 -38.58
C LYS A 55 -10.66 -11.26 -39.29
N LYS A 56 -10.65 -11.33 -40.63
CA LYS A 56 -9.63 -10.76 -41.50
C LYS A 56 -10.14 -9.47 -42.12
N PHE A 57 -9.49 -8.35 -41.83
CA PHE A 57 -9.89 -7.04 -42.34
C PHE A 57 -9.54 -6.87 -43.82
N HIS A 58 -10.35 -6.12 -44.56
CA HIS A 58 -10.10 -5.82 -45.98
C HIS A 58 -9.09 -4.67 -46.10
N VAL A 59 -7.98 -4.89 -46.80
CA VAL A 59 -6.83 -3.97 -46.80
C VAL A 59 -7.00 -2.76 -47.73
N ASN A 60 -7.97 -2.78 -48.65
CA ASN A 60 -8.18 -1.72 -49.64
C ASN A 60 -9.54 -1.00 -49.43
N GLY A 61 -9.49 0.19 -48.83
CA GLY A 61 -10.64 1.08 -48.61
C GLY A 61 -10.23 2.30 -47.78
N GLY A 62 -9.82 3.38 -48.46
CA GLY A 62 -9.10 4.50 -47.84
C GLY A 62 -9.95 5.46 -47.00
N VAL A 63 -9.24 6.30 -46.22
CA VAL A 63 -9.68 7.48 -45.42
C VAL A 63 -10.82 7.24 -44.43
N ALA A 64 -12.00 6.80 -44.87
CA ALA A 64 -13.15 6.50 -44.01
C ALA A 64 -12.86 5.40 -42.97
N SER A 65 -11.95 4.46 -43.26
CA SER A 65 -11.47 3.48 -42.28
C SER A 65 -10.58 4.10 -41.20
N LYS A 66 -9.83 5.16 -41.54
CA LYS A 66 -9.05 5.94 -40.59
C LYS A 66 -9.96 6.82 -39.74
N GLU A 67 -11.00 7.43 -40.31
CA GLU A 67 -11.99 8.22 -39.56
C GLU A 67 -12.89 7.35 -38.69
N ALA A 68 -13.25 6.14 -39.13
CA ALA A 68 -13.98 5.18 -38.29
C ALA A 68 -13.11 4.61 -37.16
N PHE A 69 -11.82 4.34 -37.41
CA PHE A 69 -10.86 3.93 -36.38
C PHE A 69 -10.42 5.09 -35.48
N GLU A 70 -10.38 6.32 -35.99
CA GLU A 70 -10.20 7.55 -35.22
C GLU A 70 -11.48 7.90 -34.46
N SER A 71 -12.67 7.48 -34.89
CA SER A 71 -13.90 7.52 -34.09
C SER A 71 -13.90 6.42 -33.02
N GLU A 72 -13.46 5.20 -33.34
CA GLU A 72 -13.32 4.08 -32.40
C GLU A 72 -12.29 4.42 -31.30
N THR A 73 -11.10 4.89 -31.68
CA THR A 73 -10.10 5.40 -30.74
C THR A 73 -10.49 6.75 -30.12
N SER A 74 -11.27 7.62 -30.78
CA SER A 74 -11.81 8.83 -30.16
C SER A 74 -12.97 8.54 -29.22
N VAL A 75 -13.68 7.42 -29.29
CA VAL A 75 -14.71 7.04 -28.31
C VAL A 75 -14.10 6.25 -27.17
N LEU A 76 -13.15 5.34 -27.47
CA LEU A 76 -12.31 4.67 -26.47
C LEU A 76 -11.39 5.65 -25.72
N THR A 77 -10.98 6.76 -26.36
CA THR A 77 -10.20 7.83 -25.70
C THR A 77 -11.10 8.91 -25.13
N ARG A 78 -12.17 9.41 -25.80
CA ARG A 78 -13.14 10.40 -25.23
C ARG A 78 -14.15 9.78 -24.25
N THR A 79 -13.67 8.92 -23.37
CA THR A 79 -14.02 9.11 -21.95
C THR A 79 -13.14 10.21 -21.32
N ILE A 80 -12.05 10.62 -21.98
CA ILE A 80 -11.06 11.65 -21.61
C ILE A 80 -10.50 12.37 -22.88
N LEU A 81 -10.88 13.65 -23.03
CA LEU A 81 -10.18 14.74 -23.76
C LEU A 81 -10.12 14.86 -25.31
N ILE A 82 -9.85 16.11 -25.71
CA ILE A 82 -10.21 16.78 -26.98
C ILE A 82 -8.97 17.02 -27.85
N ASP A 83 -9.18 17.10 -29.18
CA ASP A 83 -8.37 17.97 -30.05
C ASP A 83 -9.29 18.87 -30.90
N ASN A 84 -8.74 19.98 -31.39
CA ASN A 84 -9.41 21.25 -31.66
C ASN A 84 -10.50 21.27 -32.76
N VAL A 85 -11.73 20.85 -32.45
CA VAL A 85 -12.96 21.27 -33.17
C VAL A 85 -14.10 21.46 -32.15
N LYS A 86 -14.99 22.43 -32.41
CA LYS A 86 -16.16 22.77 -31.57
C LYS A 86 -16.87 21.52 -31.02
N VAL A 87 -16.92 21.43 -29.69
CA VAL A 87 -17.72 20.43 -28.96
C VAL A 87 -19.17 20.53 -29.41
N VAL A 88 -19.74 19.41 -29.85
CA VAL A 88 -21.20 19.29 -29.99
C VAL A 88 -21.70 18.50 -28.79
N GLU A 89 -22.20 19.22 -27.78
CA GLU A 89 -22.63 18.65 -26.49
C GLU A 89 -23.56 17.45 -26.69
N LEU A 90 -23.44 16.46 -25.79
CA LEU A 90 -24.40 15.37 -25.63
C LEU A 90 -25.56 15.88 -24.76
N GLU A 91 -26.28 16.88 -25.29
CA GLU A 91 -27.46 17.46 -24.67
C GLU A 91 -28.50 16.39 -24.32
N TRP A 92 -29.42 16.72 -23.41
CA TRP A 92 -30.53 15.84 -23.01
C TRP A 92 -31.25 15.18 -24.19
N SER A 93 -31.50 15.91 -25.28
CA SER A 93 -32.13 15.41 -26.51
C SER A 93 -31.41 14.19 -27.10
N LYS A 94 -30.07 14.23 -27.19
CA LYS A 94 -29.25 13.13 -27.70
C LYS A 94 -29.19 11.95 -26.73
N ARG A 95 -29.07 12.21 -25.42
CA ARG A 95 -29.07 11.16 -24.39
C ARG A 95 -30.37 10.35 -24.42
N LEU A 96 -31.51 11.01 -24.65
CA LEU A 96 -32.81 10.35 -24.85
C LEU A 96 -32.81 9.45 -26.10
N ASN A 97 -32.17 9.86 -27.21
CA ASN A 97 -32.04 9.02 -28.40
C ASN A 97 -31.17 7.79 -28.14
N VAL A 98 -30.01 7.95 -27.48
CA VAL A 98 -29.11 6.83 -27.12
C VAL A 98 -29.85 5.77 -26.27
N VAL A 99 -30.62 6.20 -25.26
CA VAL A 99 -31.45 5.27 -24.45
C VAL A 99 -32.50 4.56 -25.31
N LYS A 100 -33.09 5.25 -26.28
CA LYS A 100 -34.07 4.68 -27.22
C LYS A 100 -33.42 3.67 -28.18
N GLY A 101 -32.26 3.99 -28.75
CA GLY A 101 -31.48 3.11 -29.61
C GLY A 101 -31.08 1.80 -28.91
N LEU A 102 -30.59 1.90 -27.67
CA LEU A 102 -30.31 0.72 -26.84
C LEU A 102 -31.56 -0.12 -26.56
N ALA A 103 -32.68 0.52 -26.20
CA ALA A 103 -33.92 -0.20 -25.94
C ALA A 103 -34.42 -0.96 -27.18
N ASN A 104 -34.34 -0.34 -28.36
CA ASN A 104 -34.64 -0.96 -29.65
C ASN A 104 -33.72 -2.14 -29.95
N ALA A 105 -32.40 -1.98 -29.80
CA ALA A 105 -31.42 -3.02 -30.10
C ALA A 105 -31.57 -4.26 -29.19
N ILE A 106 -31.85 -4.07 -27.90
CA ILE A 106 -32.13 -5.20 -26.99
C ILE A 106 -33.49 -5.84 -27.30
N SER A 107 -34.51 -5.05 -27.65
CA SER A 107 -35.80 -5.58 -28.09
C SER A 107 -35.66 -6.45 -29.35
N TYR A 108 -34.90 -5.99 -30.34
CA TYR A 108 -34.58 -6.75 -31.56
C TYR A 108 -33.91 -8.09 -31.24
N MET A 109 -32.86 -8.08 -30.41
CA MET A 109 -32.17 -9.31 -29.98
C MET A 109 -33.10 -10.30 -29.25
N HIS A 110 -34.05 -9.80 -28.45
CA HIS A 110 -34.96 -10.63 -27.66
C HIS A 110 -36.16 -11.19 -28.44
N TYR A 111 -36.64 -10.47 -29.48
CA TYR A 111 -37.93 -10.77 -30.12
C TYR A 111 -37.88 -10.95 -31.64
N GLU A 112 -36.83 -10.49 -32.31
CA GLU A 112 -36.71 -10.51 -33.78
C GLU A 112 -35.55 -11.40 -34.27
N CYS A 113 -34.52 -11.63 -33.44
CA CYS A 113 -33.53 -12.67 -33.68
C CYS A 113 -34.12 -14.08 -33.43
N PHE A 114 -33.83 -15.02 -34.34
CA PHE A 114 -34.11 -16.44 -34.12
C PHE A 114 -32.85 -17.30 -34.31
N PRO A 115 -32.42 -18.09 -33.30
CA PRO A 115 -32.92 -18.12 -31.92
C PRO A 115 -32.71 -16.77 -31.19
N ALA A 116 -33.51 -16.52 -30.15
CA ALA A 116 -33.47 -15.26 -29.40
C ALA A 116 -32.14 -15.10 -28.64
N ILE A 117 -31.56 -13.90 -28.66
CA ILE A 117 -30.22 -13.62 -28.13
C ILE A 117 -30.32 -12.80 -26.85
N ILE A 118 -29.71 -13.27 -25.75
CA ILE A 118 -29.50 -12.48 -24.54
C ILE A 118 -28.02 -12.10 -24.45
N HIS A 119 -27.72 -10.80 -24.50
CA HIS A 119 -26.35 -10.27 -24.52
C HIS A 119 -25.55 -10.50 -23.22
N ARG A 120 -26.22 -10.45 -22.06
CA ARG A 120 -25.69 -10.59 -20.69
C ARG A 120 -24.64 -9.58 -20.19
N ASP A 121 -23.87 -8.88 -21.03
CA ASP A 121 -22.91 -7.83 -20.62
C ASP A 121 -23.25 -6.46 -21.27
N ILE A 122 -24.42 -5.89 -20.96
CA ILE A 122 -24.80 -4.54 -21.42
C ILE A 122 -24.27 -3.51 -20.41
N ALA A 123 -23.10 -2.96 -20.72
CA ALA A 123 -22.42 -1.91 -19.97
C ALA A 123 -21.92 -0.83 -20.96
N SER A 124 -21.66 0.40 -20.49
CA SER A 124 -21.25 1.52 -21.35
C SER A 124 -20.05 1.23 -22.27
N LYS A 125 -19.04 0.51 -21.76
CA LYS A 125 -17.87 -0.01 -22.53
C LYS A 125 -18.22 -0.88 -23.75
N ASN A 126 -19.43 -1.45 -23.80
CA ASN A 126 -19.93 -2.34 -24.85
C ASN A 126 -21.03 -1.66 -25.70
N VAL A 127 -21.13 -0.33 -25.64
CA VAL A 127 -22.06 0.48 -26.45
C VAL A 127 -21.25 1.43 -27.31
N LEU A 128 -21.45 1.34 -28.62
CA LEU A 128 -20.84 2.20 -29.62
C LEU A 128 -21.86 3.25 -30.08
N LEU A 129 -21.40 4.46 -30.39
CA LEU A 129 -22.22 5.50 -31.02
C LEU A 129 -21.73 5.71 -32.46
N ASP A 130 -22.65 5.92 -33.39
CA ASP A 130 -22.32 6.34 -34.75
C ASP A 130 -22.27 7.88 -34.90
N ASN A 131 -22.07 8.35 -36.13
CA ASN A 131 -21.97 9.77 -36.46
C ASN A 131 -23.28 10.56 -36.25
N GLU A 132 -24.41 9.86 -36.04
CA GLU A 132 -25.73 10.45 -35.75
C GLU A 132 -26.07 10.38 -34.25
N TYR A 133 -25.15 9.84 -33.44
CA TYR A 133 -25.30 9.51 -32.01
C TYR A 133 -26.33 8.41 -31.73
N GLU A 134 -26.62 7.54 -32.71
CA GLU A 134 -27.44 6.35 -32.48
C GLU A 134 -26.61 5.21 -31.87
N ALA A 135 -27.25 4.39 -31.04
CA ALA A 135 -26.57 3.44 -30.15
C ALA A 135 -26.54 2.01 -30.71
N HIS A 136 -25.35 1.44 -30.80
CA HIS A 136 -25.07 0.10 -31.32
C HIS A 136 -24.41 -0.76 -30.25
N ILE A 137 -24.89 -2.01 -30.08
CA ILE A 137 -24.38 -2.92 -29.04
C ILE A 137 -23.21 -3.75 -29.60
N SER A 138 -22.12 -3.84 -28.84
CA SER A 138 -20.90 -4.57 -29.19
C SER A 138 -20.53 -5.61 -28.12
N ASN A 139 -19.48 -6.40 -28.38
CA ASN A 139 -18.94 -7.41 -27.46
C ASN A 139 -19.94 -8.51 -27.01
N PHE A 140 -20.32 -9.35 -27.96
CA PHE A 140 -21.18 -10.52 -27.75
C PHE A 140 -20.47 -11.72 -27.08
N GLY A 141 -19.26 -11.55 -26.52
CA GLY A 141 -18.49 -12.65 -25.92
C GLY A 141 -19.20 -13.32 -24.73
N SER A 142 -20.07 -12.58 -24.05
CA SER A 142 -20.96 -13.10 -23.00
C SER A 142 -22.35 -13.47 -23.48
N ALA A 143 -22.71 -13.30 -24.75
CA ALA A 143 -24.07 -13.53 -25.22
C ALA A 143 -24.45 -15.03 -25.25
N ILE A 144 -25.74 -15.32 -25.08
CA ILE A 144 -26.32 -16.66 -25.26
C ILE A 144 -27.51 -16.63 -26.21
N SER A 145 -27.67 -17.71 -26.95
CA SER A 145 -28.89 -18.05 -27.70
C SER A 145 -29.82 -18.86 -26.80
N LEU A 146 -31.11 -18.53 -26.78
CA LEU A 146 -32.15 -19.33 -26.13
C LEU A 146 -32.82 -20.28 -27.13
N ASP A 147 -32.77 -21.58 -26.85
CA ASP A 147 -33.63 -22.58 -27.50
C ASP A 147 -35.03 -22.54 -26.87
N PRO A 148 -36.10 -22.25 -27.63
CA PRO A 148 -37.47 -22.15 -27.12
C PRO A 148 -38.02 -23.46 -26.51
N ASN A 149 -37.36 -24.61 -26.73
CA ASN A 149 -37.75 -25.90 -26.16
C ASN A 149 -37.10 -26.18 -24.79
N THR A 150 -36.33 -25.25 -24.22
CA THR A 150 -35.52 -25.48 -23.00
C THR A 150 -35.80 -24.46 -21.90
N SER A 151 -35.97 -24.94 -20.66
CA SER A 151 -36.15 -24.11 -19.46
C SER A 151 -34.82 -23.62 -18.90
N ASN A 152 -34.22 -22.64 -19.58
CA ASN A 152 -32.90 -22.11 -19.22
C ASN A 152 -32.92 -21.22 -17.96
N TRP A 153 -32.35 -21.73 -16.87
CA TRP A 153 -32.00 -20.98 -15.67
C TRP A 153 -30.48 -20.81 -15.57
N THR A 154 -30.00 -19.59 -15.47
CA THR A 154 -28.61 -19.32 -15.06
C THR A 154 -28.55 -19.22 -13.53
N PRO A 155 -27.78 -20.07 -12.82
CA PRO A 155 -27.57 -19.89 -11.39
C PRO A 155 -26.84 -18.56 -11.13
N PHE A 156 -27.10 -17.96 -9.97
CA PHE A 156 -26.43 -16.73 -9.54
C PHE A 156 -24.93 -16.98 -9.36
N ALA A 157 -24.11 -16.34 -10.19
CA ALA A 157 -22.65 -16.39 -10.09
C ALA A 157 -22.14 -15.27 -9.18
N GLY A 158 -22.29 -15.45 -7.86
CA GLY A 158 -21.78 -14.53 -6.86
C GLY A 158 -21.59 -15.22 -5.50
N ILE A 159 -20.50 -14.89 -4.82
CA ILE A 159 -20.20 -15.41 -3.47
C ILE A 159 -21.00 -14.58 -2.45
N PHE A 160 -21.50 -15.23 -1.40
CA PHE A 160 -22.19 -14.55 -0.30
C PHE A 160 -21.24 -13.51 0.33
N GLY A 161 -21.57 -12.22 0.19
CA GLY A 161 -20.71 -11.09 0.59
C GLY A 161 -20.02 -10.32 -0.56
N TYR A 162 -20.07 -10.81 -1.80
CA TYR A 162 -19.46 -10.16 -2.98
C TYR A 162 -20.50 -9.90 -4.08
N SER A 163 -21.49 -9.05 -3.78
CA SER A 163 -22.51 -8.59 -4.74
C SER A 163 -22.36 -7.09 -5.03
N ALA A 164 -22.74 -6.66 -6.23
CA ALA A 164 -22.77 -5.23 -6.58
C ALA A 164 -23.70 -4.44 -5.62
N PRO A 165 -23.42 -3.14 -5.35
CA PRO A 165 -24.16 -2.34 -4.37
C PRO A 165 -25.68 -2.28 -4.57
N ALA A 166 -26.19 -2.54 -5.78
CA ALA A 166 -27.61 -2.50 -6.12
C ALA A 166 -28.50 -3.39 -5.21
N LEU A 167 -27.96 -4.45 -4.59
CA LEU A 167 -28.75 -5.28 -3.66
C LEU A 167 -28.98 -4.65 -2.26
N THR A 168 -28.23 -3.61 -1.85
CA THR A 168 -28.44 -2.95 -0.54
C THR A 168 -29.62 -1.98 -0.55
N LEU A 169 -30.02 -1.48 -1.73
CA LEU A 169 -31.19 -0.63 -1.95
C LEU A 169 -32.54 -1.36 -1.77
N SER A 170 -32.52 -2.68 -1.57
CA SER A 170 -33.73 -3.46 -1.24
C SER A 170 -34.16 -3.36 0.24
N SER A 171 -33.46 -2.56 1.06
CA SER A 171 -33.76 -2.37 2.47
C SER A 171 -34.66 -1.14 2.73
N SER A 172 -35.80 -1.39 3.39
CA SER A 172 -36.84 -0.42 3.70
C SER A 172 -36.38 0.65 4.71
N THR A 173 -35.71 1.69 4.22
CA THR A 173 -35.25 2.83 5.04
C THR A 173 -36.02 4.12 4.69
N PRO A 174 -36.48 4.92 5.68
CA PRO A 174 -37.21 6.16 5.42
C PRO A 174 -36.38 7.24 4.69
N VAL A 175 -35.05 7.15 4.76
CA VAL A 175 -34.11 8.17 4.26
C VAL A 175 -34.10 8.27 2.73
N VAL A 176 -34.17 7.15 2.01
CA VAL A 176 -34.16 7.12 0.54
C VAL A 176 -35.37 7.86 -0.07
N HIS A 177 -36.49 7.94 0.66
CA HIS A 177 -37.73 8.55 0.19
C HIS A 177 -37.69 10.09 0.10
N GLN A 178 -36.61 10.74 0.56
CA GLN A 178 -36.45 12.20 0.56
C GLN A 178 -35.44 12.72 -0.48
N ILE A 179 -34.75 11.84 -1.22
CA ILE A 179 -33.81 12.24 -2.27
C ILE A 179 -34.57 12.93 -3.41
N LEU A 180 -34.09 14.10 -3.85
CA LEU A 180 -34.66 14.83 -4.98
C LEU A 180 -34.08 14.29 -6.30
N LEU A 181 -34.92 14.21 -7.33
CA LEU A 181 -34.49 13.75 -8.65
C LEU A 181 -33.35 14.60 -9.22
N LYS A 182 -33.35 15.92 -8.95
CA LYS A 182 -32.29 16.85 -9.40
C LYS A 182 -30.89 16.42 -8.90
N ASP A 183 -30.81 15.74 -7.76
CA ASP A 183 -29.55 15.34 -7.13
C ASP A 183 -29.01 14.03 -7.75
N LEU A 184 -29.81 13.35 -8.58
CA LEU A 184 -29.51 12.13 -9.35
C LEU A 184 -29.39 12.38 -10.86
N LEU A 185 -29.54 13.63 -11.31
CA LEU A 185 -29.37 14.04 -12.69
C LEU A 185 -28.03 14.75 -12.85
N ASP A 186 -27.46 14.65 -14.05
CA ASP A 186 -26.26 15.37 -14.47
C ASP A 186 -26.32 16.86 -14.13
N GLN A 187 -25.60 17.25 -13.07
CA GLN A 187 -25.57 18.62 -12.56
C GLN A 187 -24.78 19.57 -13.47
N HIS A 188 -24.15 19.06 -14.54
CA HIS A 188 -23.40 19.88 -15.50
C HIS A 188 -24.23 20.28 -16.72
N LEU A 189 -25.35 19.61 -16.98
CA LEU A 189 -26.34 20.09 -17.94
C LEU A 189 -27.29 21.08 -17.28
N SER A 190 -27.66 22.14 -18.00
CA SER A 190 -28.77 23.00 -17.57
C SER A 190 -30.04 22.15 -17.34
N PRO A 191 -30.84 22.43 -16.29
CA PRO A 191 -32.04 21.65 -15.99
C PRO A 191 -32.93 21.52 -17.24
N PRO A 192 -33.38 20.29 -17.60
CA PRO A 192 -34.06 20.08 -18.86
C PRO A 192 -35.31 20.95 -18.96
N LYS A 193 -35.48 21.63 -20.11
CA LYS A 193 -36.68 22.43 -20.41
C LYS A 193 -37.93 21.54 -20.31
N ARG A 194 -39.09 22.10 -19.96
CA ARG A 194 -40.32 21.36 -19.56
C ARG A 194 -40.60 20.07 -20.36
N GLN A 195 -40.66 20.17 -21.70
CA GLN A 195 -40.91 19.05 -22.62
C GLN A 195 -39.85 17.95 -22.61
N VAL A 196 -38.63 18.26 -22.17
CA VAL A 196 -37.51 17.32 -22.01
C VAL A 196 -37.50 16.75 -20.60
N ALA A 197 -37.81 17.57 -19.58
CA ALA A 197 -37.95 17.12 -18.19
C ALA A 197 -39.02 16.03 -18.04
N GLU A 198 -40.14 16.16 -18.75
CA GLU A 198 -41.20 15.14 -18.83
C GLU A 198 -40.68 13.79 -19.36
N LYS A 199 -39.76 13.81 -20.32
CA LYS A 199 -39.09 12.61 -20.86
C LYS A 199 -38.10 12.02 -19.85
N VAL A 200 -37.28 12.86 -19.23
CA VAL A 200 -36.28 12.45 -18.22
C VAL A 200 -36.95 11.77 -17.03
N VAL A 201 -37.99 12.39 -16.46
CA VAL A 201 -38.79 11.81 -15.36
C VAL A 201 -39.41 10.48 -15.78
N SER A 202 -39.91 10.39 -17.01
CA SER A 202 -40.51 9.16 -17.53
C SER A 202 -39.50 8.04 -17.77
N ILE A 203 -38.28 8.35 -18.20
CA ILE A 203 -37.20 7.36 -18.29
C ILE A 203 -36.76 6.89 -16.90
N MET A 204 -36.71 7.79 -15.92
CA MET A 204 -36.43 7.41 -14.53
C MET A 204 -37.55 6.52 -13.96
N ASN A 205 -38.83 6.81 -14.23
CA ASN A 205 -39.95 5.91 -13.90
C ASN A 205 -39.77 4.51 -14.53
N ILE A 206 -39.34 4.45 -15.80
CA ILE A 206 -39.04 3.18 -16.48
C ILE A 206 -37.85 2.47 -15.81
N ALA A 207 -36.78 3.18 -15.48
CA ALA A 207 -35.59 2.62 -14.84
C ALA A 207 -35.89 2.08 -13.43
N PHE A 208 -36.71 2.75 -12.62
CA PHE A 208 -37.15 2.25 -11.31
C PHE A 208 -38.12 1.06 -11.42
N ALA A 209 -38.96 1.03 -12.46
CA ALA A 209 -39.74 -0.17 -12.77
C ALA A 209 -38.79 -1.35 -13.05
N CYS A 210 -37.69 -1.14 -13.79
CA CYS A 210 -36.70 -2.19 -14.07
C CYS A 210 -36.07 -2.86 -12.83
N LEU A 211 -36.05 -2.19 -11.67
CA LEU A 211 -35.41 -2.69 -10.44
C LEU A 211 -36.32 -3.53 -9.52
N GLN A 212 -37.58 -3.76 -9.86
CA GLN A 212 -38.53 -4.43 -8.96
C GLN A 212 -38.14 -5.91 -8.68
N PRO A 213 -38.16 -6.42 -7.44
CA PRO A 213 -37.64 -7.76 -7.16
C PRO A 213 -38.34 -8.92 -7.89
N GLY A 214 -39.67 -8.87 -8.04
CA GLY A 214 -40.47 -9.98 -8.59
C GLY A 214 -40.31 -10.20 -10.10
N GLN A 215 -40.37 -11.46 -10.56
CA GLN A 215 -40.22 -11.80 -11.98
C GLN A 215 -41.45 -11.44 -12.84
N GLN A 216 -42.67 -11.70 -12.33
CA GLN A 216 -43.95 -11.36 -12.99
C GLN A 216 -44.41 -9.94 -12.68
N SER A 217 -43.83 -9.32 -11.65
CA SER A 217 -44.03 -7.92 -11.27
C SER A 217 -43.46 -6.96 -12.31
N ARG A 218 -43.38 -7.43 -13.55
CA ARG A 218 -42.29 -7.22 -14.47
C ARG A 218 -42.56 -7.95 -15.82
N PRO A 219 -42.72 -7.25 -16.99
CA PRO A 219 -42.84 -7.92 -18.31
C PRO A 219 -41.71 -7.76 -19.39
N THR A 220 -41.56 -6.70 -20.23
CA THR A 220 -40.70 -6.81 -21.47
C THR A 220 -39.94 -5.57 -22.01
N MET A 221 -38.87 -5.80 -22.79
CA MET A 221 -38.18 -4.74 -23.57
C MET A 221 -39.07 -4.11 -24.65
N LYS A 222 -40.02 -4.87 -25.22
CA LYS A 222 -41.01 -4.35 -26.16
C LYS A 222 -41.87 -3.26 -25.49
N GLN A 223 -42.36 -3.51 -24.28
CA GLN A 223 -43.08 -2.50 -23.48
C GLN A 223 -42.19 -1.32 -23.05
N VAL A 224 -40.87 -1.49 -22.91
CA VAL A 224 -39.93 -0.37 -22.71
C VAL A 224 -39.85 0.50 -23.97
N VAL A 225 -39.67 -0.10 -25.15
CA VAL A 225 -39.67 0.60 -26.44
C VAL A 225 -40.99 1.34 -26.71
N ASP A 226 -42.13 0.70 -26.41
CA ASP A 226 -43.46 1.31 -26.52
C ASP A 226 -43.61 2.52 -25.58
N LYS A 227 -43.16 2.39 -24.31
CA LYS A 227 -43.20 3.50 -23.34
C LYS A 227 -42.23 4.64 -23.68
N LEU A 228 -41.10 4.37 -24.33
CA LEU A 228 -40.15 5.38 -24.80
C LEU A 228 -40.62 6.10 -26.08
N SER A 229 -41.58 5.54 -26.81
CA SER A 229 -42.03 6.06 -28.11
C SER A 229 -43.35 6.85 -28.05
N ASN A 230 -44.12 6.72 -26.96
CA ASN A 230 -45.40 7.43 -26.76
C ASN A 230 -45.23 8.81 -26.09
N SER A 231 -46.26 9.66 -26.20
CA SER A 231 -46.28 10.98 -25.54
C SER A 231 -46.39 10.86 -24.01
N PHE A 232 -45.48 11.52 -23.31
CA PHE A 232 -45.39 11.47 -21.85
C PHE A 232 -46.45 12.35 -21.15
N PRO A 233 -46.89 11.98 -19.93
CA PRO A 233 -47.81 12.80 -19.15
C PRO A 233 -47.16 14.12 -18.73
N SER A 234 -47.95 15.21 -18.73
CA SER A 234 -47.49 16.55 -18.35
C SER A 234 -47.12 16.61 -16.87
N LEU A 235 -45.99 17.26 -16.55
CA LEU A 235 -45.55 17.44 -15.17
C LEU A 235 -46.49 18.38 -14.39
N SER A 236 -47.01 17.91 -13.26
CA SER A 236 -47.80 18.70 -12.30
C SER A 236 -46.94 19.56 -11.36
N GLU A 237 -45.68 19.19 -11.15
CA GLU A 237 -44.72 19.89 -10.30
C GLU A 237 -43.41 20.18 -11.05
N PRO A 238 -42.65 21.23 -10.67
CA PRO A 238 -41.36 21.53 -11.29
C PRO A 238 -40.30 20.48 -10.90
N LEU A 239 -39.39 20.17 -11.83
CA LEU A 239 -38.38 19.11 -11.70
C LEU A 239 -37.58 19.13 -10.38
N HIS A 240 -37.30 20.32 -9.83
CA HIS A 240 -36.53 20.50 -8.60
C HIS A 240 -37.29 20.11 -7.31
N ALA A 241 -38.61 19.92 -7.37
CA ALA A 241 -39.46 19.48 -6.26
C ALA A 241 -39.76 17.97 -6.30
N ILE A 242 -39.47 17.30 -7.42
CA ILE A 242 -39.74 15.88 -7.62
C ILE A 242 -38.80 15.06 -6.72
N THR A 243 -39.38 14.31 -5.80
CA THR A 243 -38.67 13.32 -4.96
C THR A 243 -38.74 11.93 -5.58
N LEU A 244 -37.83 11.03 -5.17
CA LEU A 244 -37.94 9.60 -5.51
C LEU A 244 -39.29 8.99 -5.10
N ARG A 245 -39.93 9.51 -4.05
CA ARG A 245 -41.27 9.10 -3.62
C ARG A 245 -42.37 9.43 -4.64
N TYR A 246 -42.27 10.56 -5.35
CA TYR A 246 -43.21 10.93 -6.42
C TYR A 246 -43.07 9.98 -7.62
N ILE A 247 -41.84 9.60 -7.94
CA ILE A 247 -41.48 8.64 -9.00
C ILE A 247 -41.98 7.23 -8.66
N SER A 248 -41.86 6.79 -7.41
CA SER A 248 -42.30 5.47 -6.96
C SER A 248 -43.81 5.33 -6.70
N ALA A 249 -44.57 6.44 -6.64
CA ALA A 249 -46.00 6.41 -6.30
C ALA A 249 -46.90 6.00 -7.47
N ASN A 250 -46.40 6.07 -8.72
CA ASN A 250 -47.15 5.68 -9.91
C ASN A 250 -46.69 4.31 -10.42
N PHE A 251 -47.66 3.40 -10.57
CA PHE A 251 -47.58 2.03 -11.11
C PHE A 251 -47.09 0.92 -10.17
N GLY A 252 -47.97 -0.07 -9.98
CA GLY A 252 -47.55 -1.42 -9.64
C GLY A 252 -46.89 -2.11 -10.84
N THR A 253 -45.82 -2.86 -10.56
CA THR A 253 -45.39 -4.07 -11.29
C THR A 253 -45.10 -3.99 -12.82
N ILE A 254 -43.88 -3.56 -13.29
CA ILE A 254 -43.29 -3.72 -14.68
C ILE A 254 -41.70 -3.89 -14.77
N GLN A 255 -41.07 -4.59 -15.79
CA GLN A 255 -39.62 -4.97 -16.03
C GLN A 255 -38.80 -3.75 -16.51
N VAL A 256 -37.47 -3.73 -16.78
CA VAL A 256 -36.34 -4.61 -17.19
C VAL A 256 -35.78 -5.73 -16.26
N LYS A 257 -34.63 -6.31 -16.65
CA LYS A 257 -33.52 -6.85 -15.86
C LYS A 257 -32.41 -5.78 -15.79
N ASP A 258 -31.48 -5.96 -14.86
CA ASP A 258 -30.69 -4.90 -14.20
C ASP A 258 -29.69 -4.11 -15.08
N ALA A 259 -29.45 -4.51 -16.33
CA ALA A 259 -28.44 -3.89 -17.18
C ALA A 259 -28.88 -2.53 -17.79
N LEU A 260 -30.19 -2.33 -17.99
CA LEU A 260 -30.71 -1.06 -18.51
C LEU A 260 -30.62 0.06 -17.47
N TYR A 261 -30.74 -0.27 -16.17
CA TYR A 261 -30.60 0.69 -15.07
C TYR A 261 -29.20 1.30 -15.06
N HIS A 262 -28.13 0.48 -15.07
CA HIS A 262 -26.77 0.99 -15.08
C HIS A 262 -26.43 1.80 -16.34
N CYS A 263 -26.93 1.43 -17.51
CA CYS A 263 -26.74 2.26 -18.72
C CYS A 263 -27.55 3.56 -18.68
N ILE A 264 -28.79 3.55 -18.21
CA ILE A 264 -29.61 4.76 -18.07
C ILE A 264 -28.99 5.71 -17.04
N VAL A 265 -28.67 5.22 -15.83
CA VAL A 265 -28.02 6.02 -14.78
C VAL A 265 -26.68 6.56 -15.27
N ALA A 266 -25.81 5.75 -15.88
CA ALA A 266 -24.56 6.24 -16.46
C ALA A 266 -24.77 7.30 -17.57
N MET A 267 -25.88 7.25 -18.32
CA MET A 267 -26.24 8.29 -19.29
C MET A 267 -26.82 9.56 -18.63
N PHE A 268 -27.36 9.45 -17.43
CA PHE A 268 -27.74 10.58 -16.57
C PHE A 268 -26.59 11.05 -15.64
N GLU A 269 -25.44 10.36 -15.63
CA GLU A 269 -24.23 10.67 -14.86
C GLU A 269 -22.99 10.94 -15.74
N ILE A 270 -23.15 11.30 -17.03
CA ILE A 270 -22.00 11.64 -17.89
C ILE A 270 -21.41 13.00 -17.46
N SER A 271 -20.53 12.96 -16.46
CA SER A 271 -19.84 14.14 -15.96
C SER A 271 -19.04 14.81 -17.07
N TYR A 272 -19.53 15.95 -17.58
CA TYR A 272 -18.82 16.64 -18.66
C TYR A 272 -17.56 17.32 -18.14
N ASP A 273 -16.48 17.06 -18.86
CA ASP A 273 -15.10 17.35 -18.51
C ASP A 273 -14.81 18.87 -18.53
N GLN A 274 -14.61 19.41 -17.33
CA GLN A 274 -13.80 20.60 -17.09
C GLN A 274 -12.78 20.28 -15.96
N GLU A 275 -12.15 19.11 -16.04
CA GLU A 275 -11.24 18.58 -15.00
C GLU A 275 -10.07 19.54 -14.67
N PRO A 276 -9.33 20.14 -15.61
CA PRO A 276 -8.15 20.95 -15.28
C PRO A 276 -8.48 22.16 -14.39
N SER A 277 -9.67 22.75 -14.58
CA SER A 277 -10.19 23.82 -13.74
C SER A 277 -10.72 23.33 -12.38
N ARG A 278 -11.28 22.11 -12.30
CA ARG A 278 -11.76 21.54 -11.02
C ARG A 278 -10.62 21.09 -10.13
N GLU A 279 -9.61 20.41 -10.68
CA GLU A 279 -8.38 20.06 -9.96
C GLU A 279 -7.71 21.34 -9.46
N ALA A 280 -7.57 22.36 -10.32
CA ALA A 280 -7.05 23.67 -9.95
C ALA A 280 -7.89 24.37 -8.85
N GLU A 281 -9.21 24.37 -8.96
CA GLU A 281 -10.12 25.00 -7.98
C GLU A 281 -10.11 24.25 -6.63
N ALA A 282 -10.07 22.91 -6.65
CA ALA A 282 -9.95 22.09 -5.44
C ALA A 282 -8.63 22.34 -4.71
N LEU A 283 -7.51 22.40 -5.46
CA LEU A 283 -6.20 22.78 -4.93
C LEU A 283 -6.19 24.21 -4.37
N LEU A 284 -6.78 25.19 -5.07
CA LEU A 284 -6.88 26.58 -4.58
C LEU A 284 -7.77 26.71 -3.35
N LYS A 285 -8.89 25.98 -3.29
CA LYS A 285 -9.78 25.92 -2.13
C LYS A 285 -9.07 25.31 -0.93
N TRP A 286 -8.31 24.23 -1.11
CA TRP A 286 -7.50 23.66 -0.04
C TRP A 286 -6.39 24.62 0.40
N LYS A 287 -5.65 25.24 -0.52
CA LYS A 287 -4.65 26.29 -0.25
C LYS A 287 -5.25 27.45 0.57
N GLY A 288 -6.49 27.87 0.26
CA GLY A 288 -7.22 28.90 1.00
C GLY A 288 -7.68 28.47 2.39
N SER A 289 -7.65 27.17 2.70
CA SER A 289 -7.98 26.60 4.02
C SER A 289 -6.76 26.26 4.89
N LEU A 290 -5.54 26.49 4.39
CA LEU A 290 -4.30 26.25 5.12
C LEU A 290 -3.99 27.40 6.11
N ASP A 291 -3.36 27.03 7.21
CA ASP A 291 -2.94 27.86 8.35
C ASP A 291 -1.71 28.73 8.05
N ILE A 292 -1.56 29.15 6.80
CA ILE A 292 -0.43 29.91 6.25
C ILE A 292 -0.98 31.16 5.54
N ASN A 293 -0.22 32.25 5.50
CA ASN A 293 -0.59 33.37 4.64
C ASN A 293 -0.33 32.96 3.17
N PRO A 294 -1.36 32.72 2.33
CA PRO A 294 -1.17 32.08 1.02
C PRO A 294 -0.56 33.02 -0.02
N THR A 295 -0.48 34.32 0.29
CA THR A 295 0.11 35.36 -0.57
C THR A 295 1.61 35.56 -0.33
N THR A 296 2.12 35.15 0.83
CA THR A 296 3.54 35.26 1.20
C THR A 296 4.25 33.91 1.27
N HIS A 297 3.54 32.80 1.08
CA HIS A 297 4.15 31.46 1.08
C HIS A 297 4.93 31.22 -0.23
N PRO A 298 6.27 31.12 -0.21
CA PRO A 298 7.08 31.24 -1.42
C PRO A 298 6.84 30.10 -2.42
N LEU A 299 6.65 28.87 -1.95
CA LEU A 299 6.48 27.69 -2.80
C LEU A 299 5.09 27.60 -3.45
N LEU A 300 4.03 28.04 -2.74
CA LEU A 300 2.66 28.04 -3.26
C LEU A 300 2.32 29.31 -4.04
N SER A 301 3.28 30.22 -4.25
CA SER A 301 3.11 31.45 -5.02
C SER A 301 2.68 31.20 -6.47
N SER A 302 3.07 30.05 -7.06
CA SER A 302 2.66 29.63 -8.41
C SER A 302 1.19 29.22 -8.53
N TRP A 303 0.52 28.89 -7.42
CA TRP A 303 -0.88 28.45 -7.40
C TRP A 303 -1.81 29.68 -7.50
N THR A 304 -2.12 30.10 -8.73
CA THR A 304 -2.92 31.30 -9.03
C THR A 304 -3.84 31.12 -10.24
N HIS A 305 -4.91 31.92 -10.32
CA HIS A 305 -5.72 32.06 -11.54
C HIS A 305 -5.02 33.00 -12.53
N ASN A 306 -4.33 32.46 -13.53
CA ASN A 306 -3.79 33.26 -14.64
C ASN A 306 -4.88 33.51 -15.70
N HIS A 307 -5.36 34.75 -15.77
CA HIS A 307 -6.41 35.19 -16.71
C HIS A 307 -5.99 35.23 -18.20
N LEU A 308 -4.79 34.75 -18.54
CA LEU A 308 -4.22 34.79 -19.89
C LEU A 308 -3.79 33.37 -20.34
N ASN A 309 -4.75 32.64 -20.90
CA ASN A 309 -4.57 31.44 -21.74
C ASN A 309 -3.87 30.20 -21.14
N ASN A 310 -3.97 29.93 -19.83
CA ASN A 310 -3.77 28.55 -19.35
C ASN A 310 -4.57 28.25 -18.07
N THR A 311 -5.64 27.45 -18.19
CA THR A 311 -6.50 26.99 -17.09
C THR A 311 -5.95 25.77 -16.34
N SER A 312 -4.77 25.29 -16.70
CA SER A 312 -4.18 24.05 -16.17
C SER A 312 -3.24 24.29 -14.99
N CYS A 313 -3.51 23.63 -13.85
CA CYS A 313 -2.64 23.62 -12.66
C CYS A 313 -1.33 22.83 -12.84
N CYS A 314 -1.11 22.18 -13.98
CA CYS A 314 0.06 21.30 -14.23
C CYS A 314 1.42 22.01 -14.27
N HIS A 315 1.45 23.34 -14.18
CA HIS A 315 2.66 24.15 -14.07
C HIS A 315 2.90 24.67 -12.64
N TRP A 316 2.02 24.33 -11.70
CA TRP A 316 2.14 24.72 -10.31
C TRP A 316 3.17 23.88 -9.58
N PHE A 317 3.86 24.50 -8.62
CA PHE A 317 4.80 23.81 -7.75
C PHE A 317 4.13 22.58 -7.10
N GLY A 318 4.80 21.43 -7.22
CA GLY A 318 4.35 20.16 -6.66
C GLY A 318 3.27 19.41 -7.45
N ILE A 319 2.73 19.99 -8.51
CA ILE A 319 1.67 19.37 -9.32
C ILE A 319 2.28 18.73 -10.58
N ILE A 320 2.03 17.43 -10.77
CA ILE A 320 2.50 16.67 -11.94
C ILE A 320 1.29 16.02 -12.60
N CYS A 321 1.13 16.31 -13.89
CA CYS A 321 0.04 15.79 -14.70
C CYS A 321 0.52 14.76 -15.73
N ASN A 322 -0.44 13.98 -16.24
CA ASN A 322 -0.23 13.14 -17.42
C ASN A 322 -0.21 14.00 -18.71
N LYS A 323 0.01 13.33 -19.86
CA LYS A 323 -0.07 13.94 -21.21
C LYS A 323 -1.41 14.61 -21.56
N PHE A 324 -2.43 14.39 -20.72
CA PHE A 324 -3.78 14.87 -20.87
C PHE A 324 -4.06 16.10 -19.97
N GLY A 325 -3.14 16.47 -19.08
CA GLY A 325 -3.32 17.62 -18.18
C GLY A 325 -4.19 17.33 -16.94
N LEU A 326 -4.41 16.04 -16.61
CA LEU A 326 -5.01 15.60 -15.35
C LEU A 326 -3.92 15.32 -14.31
N VAL A 327 -4.14 15.69 -13.06
CA VAL A 327 -3.18 15.50 -11.97
C VAL A 327 -3.01 14.00 -11.64
N ILE A 328 -1.77 13.53 -11.76
CA ILE A 328 -1.38 12.14 -11.44
C ILE A 328 -0.44 12.04 -10.24
N LYS A 329 0.27 13.12 -9.89
CA LYS A 329 1.06 13.18 -8.66
C LYS A 329 0.99 14.58 -8.06
N ILE A 330 0.77 14.63 -6.75
CA ILE A 330 0.93 15.82 -5.92
C ILE A 330 2.08 15.52 -4.96
N ASN A 331 3.16 16.31 -5.04
CA ASN A 331 4.30 16.24 -4.13
C ASN A 331 4.56 17.63 -3.56
N LEU A 332 4.36 17.76 -2.26
CA LEU A 332 4.59 18.95 -1.46
C LEU A 332 5.49 18.60 -0.28
N THR A 333 6.46 17.72 -0.52
CA THR A 333 7.57 17.39 0.38
C THR A 333 8.25 18.69 0.85
N ASP A 334 8.63 18.76 2.14
CA ASP A 334 9.41 19.87 2.73
C ASP A 334 8.83 21.28 2.47
N SER A 335 7.52 21.37 2.23
CA SER A 335 6.88 22.59 1.74
C SER A 335 6.38 23.52 2.84
N ASN A 336 6.72 23.27 4.11
CA ASN A 336 6.35 24.06 5.29
C ASN A 336 4.83 24.35 5.39
N LEU A 337 4.00 23.42 4.90
CA LEU A 337 2.55 23.54 4.93
C LEU A 337 2.04 23.36 6.36
N LYS A 338 1.09 24.22 6.76
CA LYS A 338 0.36 24.10 8.02
C LYS A 338 -1.13 24.16 7.72
N GLY A 339 -1.94 23.35 8.40
CA GLY A 339 -3.38 23.25 8.18
C GLY A 339 -3.86 21.81 8.28
N THR A 340 -5.02 21.50 7.71
CA THR A 340 -5.62 20.15 7.79
C THR A 340 -5.94 19.58 6.41
N LEU A 341 -6.15 18.27 6.34
CA LEU A 341 -6.63 17.59 5.13
C LEU A 341 -8.16 17.59 4.99
N GLN A 342 -8.91 18.04 6.00
CA GLN A 342 -10.39 17.95 6.04
C GLN A 342 -11.08 18.72 4.89
N ASN A 343 -10.45 19.76 4.36
CA ASN A 343 -10.94 20.54 3.22
C ASN A 343 -10.30 20.14 1.88
N PHE A 344 -9.43 19.12 1.85
CA PHE A 344 -8.87 18.59 0.61
C PHE A 344 -9.92 17.70 -0.08
N ASN A 345 -10.41 18.11 -1.26
CA ASN A 345 -11.44 17.35 -1.95
C ASN A 345 -10.84 16.17 -2.74
N PHE A 346 -10.61 15.04 -2.06
CA PHE A 346 -10.07 13.81 -2.65
C PHE A 346 -10.83 13.38 -3.92
N SER A 347 -12.15 13.54 -3.95
CA SER A 347 -12.99 13.18 -5.10
C SER A 347 -12.68 13.97 -6.38
N SER A 348 -12.01 15.13 -6.28
CA SER A 348 -11.58 15.93 -7.42
C SER A 348 -10.31 15.42 -8.11
N PHE A 349 -9.65 14.37 -7.61
CA PHE A 349 -8.40 13.84 -8.18
C PHE A 349 -8.50 12.35 -8.52
N PRO A 350 -9.48 11.91 -9.35
CA PRO A 350 -9.70 10.49 -9.65
C PRO A 350 -8.54 9.83 -10.40
N SER A 351 -7.62 10.62 -10.97
CA SER A 351 -6.41 10.14 -11.67
C SER A 351 -5.15 10.07 -10.80
N LEU A 352 -5.21 10.45 -9.53
CA LEU A 352 -4.04 10.55 -8.65
C LEU A 352 -3.41 9.17 -8.37
N LEU A 353 -2.13 9.03 -8.70
CA LEU A 353 -1.31 7.83 -8.50
C LEU A 353 -0.36 7.96 -7.31
N ALA A 354 0.04 9.19 -6.95
CA ALA A 354 0.92 9.46 -5.83
C ALA A 354 0.53 10.76 -5.10
N PHE A 355 0.40 10.69 -3.77
CA PHE A 355 0.16 11.84 -2.91
C PHE A 355 1.22 11.89 -1.81
N ASP A 356 1.97 12.98 -1.77
CA ASP A 356 3.22 13.08 -1.01
C ASP A 356 3.27 14.44 -0.32
N LEU A 357 3.18 14.42 1.00
CA LEU A 357 3.13 15.56 1.92
C LEU A 357 4.21 15.45 3.01
N TYR A 358 5.27 14.69 2.73
CA TYR A 358 6.38 14.42 3.64
C TYR A 358 6.95 15.68 4.30
N ASN A 359 7.20 15.62 5.61
CA ASN A 359 7.88 16.66 6.38
C ASN A 359 7.26 18.06 6.26
N ASN A 360 6.04 18.19 6.77
CA ASN A 360 5.30 19.45 6.87
C ASN A 360 4.78 19.64 8.33
N SER A 361 3.90 20.62 8.55
CA SER A 361 3.23 20.89 9.83
C SER A 361 1.71 20.71 9.73
N LEU A 362 1.25 19.76 8.92
CA LEU A 362 -0.17 19.41 8.79
C LEU A 362 -0.67 18.71 10.04
N TYR A 363 -1.89 19.00 10.47
CA TYR A 363 -2.51 18.46 11.68
C TYR A 363 -4.00 18.11 11.46
N GLY A 364 -4.64 17.58 12.51
CA GLY A 364 -5.97 16.99 12.42
C GLY A 364 -5.91 15.56 11.91
N SER A 365 -7.06 14.95 11.58
CA SER A 365 -7.13 13.54 11.18
C SER A 365 -7.10 13.33 9.66
N ILE A 366 -6.67 12.12 9.28
CA ILE A 366 -6.82 11.58 7.92
C ILE A 366 -8.34 11.50 7.62
N PRO A 367 -8.86 12.20 6.60
CA PRO A 367 -10.29 12.15 6.28
C PRO A 367 -10.69 10.78 5.74
N SER A 368 -11.90 10.31 6.09
CA SER A 368 -12.44 9.03 5.60
C SER A 368 -12.44 8.94 4.09
N ASP A 369 -12.72 10.05 3.42
CA ASP A 369 -13.04 10.11 1.99
C ASP A 369 -11.81 9.95 1.08
N ILE A 370 -10.63 9.74 1.68
CA ILE A 370 -9.39 9.36 1.00
C ILE A 370 -9.56 8.10 0.12
N TYR A 371 -10.51 7.21 0.45
CA TYR A 371 -10.85 6.02 -0.36
C TYR A 371 -11.26 6.34 -1.80
N THR A 372 -11.71 7.57 -2.07
CA THR A 372 -12.09 8.02 -3.43
C THR A 372 -10.90 8.02 -4.40
N LEU A 373 -9.66 8.08 -3.90
CA LEU A 373 -8.42 7.97 -4.67
C LEU A 373 -8.11 6.52 -5.10
N SER A 374 -9.08 5.80 -5.68
CA SER A 374 -9.00 4.36 -6.01
C SER A 374 -7.76 3.90 -6.82
N ARG A 375 -7.09 4.83 -7.51
CA ARG A 375 -5.88 4.59 -8.31
C ARG A 375 -4.56 4.88 -7.57
N LEU A 376 -4.61 5.32 -6.31
CA LEU A 376 -3.44 5.71 -5.54
C LEU A 376 -2.51 4.51 -5.30
N THR A 377 -1.24 4.67 -5.67
CA THR A 377 -0.17 3.67 -5.52
C THR A 377 0.86 4.04 -4.46
N TYR A 378 0.97 5.34 -4.15
CA TYR A 378 1.92 5.90 -3.19
C TYR A 378 1.21 6.95 -2.33
N LEU A 379 1.26 6.78 -1.00
CA LEU A 379 0.78 7.76 -0.04
C LEU A 379 1.85 8.01 1.02
N ASP A 380 2.33 9.25 1.10
CA ASP A 380 3.22 9.71 2.16
C ASP A 380 2.63 10.95 2.83
N ILE A 381 2.32 10.80 4.12
CA ILE A 381 1.94 11.90 5.02
C ILE A 381 2.81 11.91 6.29
N SER A 382 3.98 11.28 6.21
CA SER A 382 4.90 11.10 7.32
C SER A 382 5.54 12.43 7.76
N ARG A 383 6.12 12.45 8.98
CA ARG A 383 6.75 13.64 9.58
C ARG A 383 5.84 14.87 9.58
N ASN A 384 4.67 14.72 10.19
CA ASN A 384 3.68 15.78 10.32
C ASN A 384 3.13 15.78 11.77
N HIS A 385 2.01 16.47 11.99
CA HIS A 385 1.26 16.51 13.25
C HIS A 385 -0.14 15.88 13.10
N ILE A 386 -0.32 14.97 12.13
CA ILE A 386 -1.59 14.27 11.89
C ILE A 386 -1.92 13.40 13.11
N SER A 387 -3.19 13.39 13.51
CA SER A 387 -3.66 12.79 14.75
C SER A 387 -4.99 12.05 14.59
N GLY A 388 -5.42 11.33 15.63
CA GLY A 388 -6.60 10.47 15.55
C GLY A 388 -6.30 9.12 14.87
N ASN A 389 -7.35 8.35 14.60
CA ASN A 389 -7.21 7.00 14.09
C ASN A 389 -6.78 6.96 12.62
N ILE A 390 -6.10 5.87 12.22
CA ILE A 390 -6.04 5.46 10.82
C ILE A 390 -7.47 5.03 10.41
N PRO A 391 -8.13 5.69 9.44
CA PRO A 391 -9.48 5.34 9.04
C PRO A 391 -9.46 4.02 8.25
N SER A 392 -10.37 3.08 8.55
CA SER A 392 -10.45 1.80 7.82
C SER A 392 -10.74 1.98 6.33
N GLN A 393 -11.31 3.13 5.94
CA GLN A 393 -11.50 3.54 4.55
C GLN A 393 -10.20 3.59 3.73
N ILE A 394 -9.03 3.82 4.36
CA ILE A 394 -7.73 3.78 3.67
C ILE A 394 -7.46 2.39 3.06
N CYS A 395 -8.03 1.33 3.64
CA CYS A 395 -7.85 -0.05 3.21
C CYS A 395 -8.62 -0.40 1.92
N PHE A 396 -9.51 0.48 1.45
CA PHE A 396 -10.15 0.34 0.14
C PHE A 396 -9.25 0.79 -1.03
N LEU A 397 -8.09 1.38 -0.75
CA LEU A 397 -7.08 1.76 -1.74
C LEU A 397 -6.29 0.54 -2.22
N THR A 398 -6.95 -0.45 -2.81
CA THR A 398 -6.35 -1.76 -3.16
C THR A 398 -5.19 -1.69 -4.17
N SER A 399 -5.02 -0.55 -4.85
CA SER A 399 -3.89 -0.22 -5.72
C SER A 399 -2.62 0.24 -4.96
N LEU A 400 -2.72 0.49 -3.65
CA LEU A 400 -1.65 1.11 -2.85
C LEU A 400 -0.49 0.14 -2.65
N ARG A 401 0.72 0.59 -3.00
CA ARG A 401 1.99 -0.15 -2.90
C ARG A 401 2.88 0.37 -1.78
N ILE A 402 2.85 1.67 -1.52
CA ILE A 402 3.67 2.32 -0.49
C ILE A 402 2.76 3.20 0.39
N LEU A 403 2.84 2.98 1.71
CA LEU A 403 2.11 3.72 2.73
C LEU A 403 3.06 4.18 3.84
N TYR A 404 3.36 5.48 3.87
CA TYR A 404 4.20 6.14 4.87
C TYR A 404 3.35 7.04 5.78
N LEU A 405 3.26 6.64 7.05
CA LEU A 405 2.48 7.28 8.12
C LEU A 405 3.36 7.67 9.34
N GLU A 406 4.66 7.41 9.30
CA GLU A 406 5.51 7.53 10.50
C GLU A 406 5.64 8.96 11.03
N ARG A 407 6.14 9.08 12.28
CA ARG A 407 6.46 10.36 12.92
C ARG A 407 5.29 11.35 12.86
N ASN A 408 4.15 10.90 13.37
CA ASN A 408 2.91 11.64 13.49
C ASN A 408 2.34 11.42 14.92
N TYR A 409 1.11 11.87 15.17
CA TYR A 409 0.36 11.65 16.41
C TYR A 409 -0.84 10.70 16.22
N LEU A 410 -0.77 9.79 15.25
CA LEU A 410 -1.84 8.82 14.97
C LEU A 410 -2.04 7.92 16.18
N ASN A 411 -3.30 7.58 16.47
CA ASN A 411 -3.68 6.75 17.60
C ASN A 411 -4.76 5.72 17.22
N GLY A 412 -5.40 5.11 18.22
CA GLY A 412 -6.29 3.96 17.98
C GLY A 412 -5.51 2.74 17.47
N THR A 413 -6.19 1.84 16.78
CA THR A 413 -5.61 0.57 16.30
C THR A 413 -5.23 0.61 14.84
N ILE A 414 -4.28 -0.23 14.41
CA ILE A 414 -4.13 -0.59 13.00
C ILE A 414 -5.45 -1.29 12.56
N PRO A 415 -6.16 -0.80 11.53
CA PRO A 415 -7.46 -1.38 11.14
C PRO A 415 -7.33 -2.86 10.73
N PRO A 416 -8.22 -3.76 11.18
CA PRO A 416 -8.25 -5.16 10.71
C PRO A 416 -8.42 -5.28 9.19
N GLU A 417 -9.01 -4.27 8.55
CA GLU A 417 -9.17 -4.20 7.10
C GLU A 417 -7.83 -4.01 6.36
N ILE A 418 -6.70 -3.74 7.04
CA ILE A 418 -5.40 -3.49 6.39
C ILE A 418 -5.02 -4.58 5.38
N GLY A 419 -5.37 -5.85 5.67
CA GLY A 419 -5.16 -7.00 4.77
C GLY A 419 -5.95 -6.97 3.46
N MET A 420 -6.75 -5.94 3.19
CA MET A 420 -7.35 -5.66 1.87
C MET A 420 -6.37 -4.98 0.90
N LEU A 421 -5.28 -4.38 1.40
CA LEU A 421 -4.25 -3.72 0.60
C LEU A 421 -3.29 -4.76 -0.03
N ILE A 422 -3.83 -5.69 -0.81
CA ILE A 422 -3.09 -6.84 -1.38
C ILE A 422 -1.88 -6.45 -2.25
N SER A 423 -1.84 -5.21 -2.74
CA SER A 423 -0.74 -4.65 -3.53
C SER A 423 0.39 -4.04 -2.68
N LEU A 424 0.23 -3.95 -1.35
CA LEU A 424 1.13 -3.23 -0.46
C LEU A 424 2.49 -3.93 -0.35
N GLU A 425 3.55 -3.17 -0.61
CA GLU A 425 4.94 -3.59 -0.56
C GLU A 425 5.64 -3.00 0.67
N VAL A 426 5.37 -1.73 0.99
CA VAL A 426 5.99 -1.03 2.12
C VAL A 426 4.93 -0.40 3.01
N PHE A 427 4.97 -0.71 4.32
CA PHE A 427 4.11 -0.10 5.32
C PHE A 427 4.91 0.38 6.54
N TYR A 428 5.08 1.70 6.64
CA TYR A 428 5.67 2.36 7.80
C TYR A 428 4.61 3.16 8.57
N ALA A 429 4.51 2.89 9.87
CA ALA A 429 3.67 3.66 10.80
C ALA A 429 4.36 3.90 12.15
N TYR A 430 5.70 3.79 12.16
CA TYR A 430 6.53 3.92 13.36
C TYR A 430 6.53 5.34 13.96
N GLY A 431 6.89 5.49 15.24
CA GLY A 431 6.95 6.79 15.90
C GLY A 431 5.58 7.50 15.94
N ASN A 432 4.54 6.78 16.36
CA ASN A 432 3.17 7.25 16.51
C ASN A 432 2.64 6.87 17.92
N ASN A 433 1.34 7.00 18.16
CA ASN A 433 0.65 6.57 19.38
C ASN A 433 -0.36 5.43 19.07
N LEU A 434 -0.05 4.57 18.09
CA LEU A 434 -0.88 3.42 17.73
C LEU A 434 -0.91 2.39 18.86
N SER A 435 -2.04 1.71 19.04
CA SER A 435 -2.30 0.78 20.13
C SER A 435 -3.12 -0.43 19.66
N GLY A 436 -3.50 -1.30 20.61
CA GLY A 436 -4.09 -2.60 20.29
C GLY A 436 -3.06 -3.56 19.68
N SER A 437 -3.52 -4.67 19.11
CA SER A 437 -2.65 -5.71 18.54
C SER A 437 -2.40 -5.54 17.05
N ILE A 438 -1.26 -6.03 16.57
CA ILE A 438 -1.03 -6.24 15.13
C ILE A 438 -2.13 -7.19 14.60
N PRO A 439 -2.95 -6.79 13.61
CA PRO A 439 -4.08 -7.59 13.17
C PRO A 439 -3.62 -8.82 12.39
N ILE A 440 -4.28 -9.97 12.59
CA ILE A 440 -3.96 -11.24 11.90
C ILE A 440 -4.03 -11.15 10.37
N SER A 441 -4.83 -10.20 9.86
CA SER A 441 -4.97 -9.88 8.44
C SER A 441 -3.72 -9.29 7.81
N ILE A 442 -2.71 -8.87 8.59
CA ILE A 442 -1.40 -8.46 8.08
C ILE A 442 -0.78 -9.55 7.21
N GLY A 443 -1.01 -10.84 7.54
CA GLY A 443 -0.53 -11.99 6.78
C GLY A 443 -1.22 -12.20 5.42
N ASN A 444 -2.18 -11.37 5.03
CA ASN A 444 -2.77 -11.35 3.69
C ASN A 444 -2.00 -10.47 2.70
N LEU A 445 -1.07 -9.63 3.19
CA LEU A 445 -0.29 -8.69 2.39
C LEU A 445 0.85 -9.40 1.64
N SER A 446 0.53 -10.30 0.71
CA SER A 446 1.49 -11.20 0.07
C SER A 446 2.69 -10.51 -0.61
N ASN A 447 2.54 -9.23 -0.96
CA ASN A 447 3.55 -8.41 -1.62
C ASN A 447 4.48 -7.65 -0.64
N LEU A 448 4.20 -7.68 0.66
CA LEU A 448 4.88 -6.85 1.65
C LEU A 448 6.36 -7.25 1.78
N THR A 449 7.25 -6.32 1.47
CA THR A 449 8.71 -6.43 1.63
C THR A 449 9.19 -5.78 2.92
N GLU A 450 8.50 -4.76 3.43
CA GLU A 450 8.96 -3.97 4.58
C GLU A 450 7.81 -3.59 5.51
N LEU A 451 7.95 -3.89 6.81
CA LEU A 451 6.97 -3.57 7.85
C LEU A 451 7.65 -2.90 9.04
N SER A 452 7.31 -1.64 9.31
CA SER A 452 7.91 -0.85 10.39
C SER A 452 6.85 -0.19 11.27
N LEU A 453 6.68 -0.72 12.49
CA LEU A 453 5.69 -0.31 13.48
C LEU A 453 6.32 0.13 14.82
N HIS A 454 7.64 0.27 14.86
CA HIS A 454 8.40 0.57 16.08
C HIS A 454 8.03 1.92 16.72
N GLY A 455 8.35 2.12 18.00
CA GLY A 455 8.07 3.39 18.68
C GLY A 455 6.57 3.72 18.72
N ASN A 456 5.77 2.78 19.22
CA ASN A 456 4.31 2.88 19.36
C ASN A 456 3.88 2.28 20.71
N LYS A 457 2.57 2.04 20.91
CA LYS A 457 1.96 1.42 22.11
C LYS A 457 1.21 0.13 21.75
N ILE A 458 1.75 -0.62 20.79
CA ILE A 458 1.15 -1.86 20.28
C ILE A 458 1.33 -2.95 21.33
N ILE A 459 0.24 -3.64 21.65
CA ILE A 459 0.14 -4.68 22.68
C ILE A 459 -0.14 -6.06 22.06
N GLY A 460 -0.17 -7.10 22.89
CA GLY A 460 -0.47 -8.47 22.44
C GLY A 460 0.72 -9.11 21.73
N SER A 461 0.50 -10.28 21.13
CA SER A 461 1.56 -11.07 20.51
C SER A 461 1.76 -10.79 19.03
N ILE A 462 2.99 -10.98 18.53
CA ILE A 462 3.28 -11.04 17.10
C ILE A 462 2.43 -12.17 16.46
N PRO A 463 1.54 -11.88 15.50
CA PRO A 463 0.63 -12.88 14.95
C PRO A 463 1.38 -13.92 14.12
N HIS A 464 1.02 -15.20 14.26
CA HIS A 464 1.69 -16.29 13.54
C HIS A 464 1.50 -16.18 12.01
N GLU A 465 0.44 -15.51 11.56
CA GLU A 465 0.16 -15.18 10.16
C GLU A 465 1.26 -14.35 9.50
N ILE A 466 2.12 -13.66 10.26
CA ILE A 466 3.25 -12.91 9.71
C ILE A 466 4.15 -13.82 8.86
N GLY A 467 4.29 -15.11 9.22
CA GLY A 467 5.03 -16.12 8.48
C GLY A 467 4.44 -16.50 7.10
N LYS A 468 3.35 -15.87 6.66
CA LYS A 468 2.85 -15.95 5.28
C LYS A 468 3.57 -14.98 4.32
N LEU A 469 4.21 -13.94 4.87
CA LEU A 469 4.80 -12.82 4.12
C LEU A 469 6.16 -13.17 3.51
N LYS A 470 6.20 -14.12 2.57
CA LYS A 470 7.45 -14.69 2.02
C LYS A 470 8.41 -13.68 1.37
N LEU A 471 7.92 -12.50 0.99
CA LEU A 471 8.72 -11.42 0.39
C LEU A 471 9.28 -10.45 1.45
N LEU A 472 8.88 -10.56 2.72
CA LEU A 472 9.31 -9.67 3.80
C LEU A 472 10.81 -9.78 4.04
N ARG A 473 11.47 -8.62 4.03
CA ARG A 473 12.91 -8.39 4.24
C ARG A 473 13.16 -7.71 5.57
N GLU A 474 12.34 -6.71 5.89
CA GLU A 474 12.49 -5.86 7.06
C GLU A 474 11.27 -5.97 7.98
N LEU A 475 11.52 -6.32 9.25
CA LEU A 475 10.51 -6.38 10.29
C LEU A 475 10.99 -5.60 11.54
N HIS A 476 10.46 -4.39 11.71
CA HIS A 476 10.83 -3.49 12.80
C HIS A 476 9.66 -3.26 13.75
N LEU A 477 9.70 -3.91 14.92
CA LEU A 477 8.66 -3.90 15.96
C LEU A 477 9.17 -3.45 17.35
N TYR A 478 10.41 -2.94 17.42
CA TYR A 478 11.03 -2.48 18.66
C TYR A 478 10.28 -1.30 19.32
N GLU A 479 10.60 -0.96 20.57
CA GLU A 479 9.95 0.14 21.33
C GLU A 479 8.41 0.07 21.28
N ASN A 480 7.85 -1.02 21.81
CA ASN A 480 6.41 -1.26 21.92
C ASN A 480 6.10 -2.07 23.20
N ASP A 481 4.82 -2.37 23.44
CA ASP A 481 4.33 -3.17 24.57
C ASP A 481 4.00 -4.61 24.14
N LEU A 482 4.72 -5.18 23.15
CA LEU A 482 4.45 -6.53 22.62
C LEU A 482 4.74 -7.61 23.68
N THR A 483 3.94 -8.66 23.66
CA THR A 483 3.91 -9.75 24.66
C THR A 483 3.90 -11.12 23.98
N GLY A 484 3.81 -12.21 24.75
CA GLY A 484 3.85 -13.57 24.22
C GLY A 484 5.26 -13.95 23.74
N SER A 485 5.38 -14.94 22.86
CA SER A 485 6.67 -15.44 22.36
C SER A 485 6.88 -15.15 20.87
N VAL A 486 8.15 -15.14 20.44
CA VAL A 486 8.53 -15.05 19.02
C VAL A 486 7.94 -16.25 18.26
N PRO A 487 7.02 -16.07 17.30
CA PRO A 487 6.34 -17.17 16.65
C PRO A 487 7.28 -17.93 15.71
N ALA A 488 7.27 -19.27 15.79
CA ALA A 488 8.08 -20.15 14.96
C ALA A 488 7.83 -19.97 13.44
N SER A 489 6.68 -19.43 13.04
CA SER A 489 6.34 -19.13 11.65
C SER A 489 7.22 -18.03 11.03
N ILE A 490 7.97 -17.24 11.82
CA ILE A 490 9.04 -16.36 11.32
C ILE A 490 10.09 -17.16 10.52
N GLY A 491 10.31 -18.44 10.83
CA GLY A 491 11.16 -19.33 10.05
C GLY A 491 10.68 -19.63 8.62
N ASN A 492 9.51 -19.14 8.21
CA ASN A 492 9.04 -19.21 6.82
C ASN A 492 9.45 -17.98 5.99
N LEU A 493 10.01 -16.94 6.61
CA LEU A 493 10.39 -15.68 5.99
C LEU A 493 11.78 -15.77 5.34
N SER A 494 11.91 -16.57 4.28
CA SER A 494 13.20 -16.84 3.61
C SER A 494 13.90 -15.60 3.03
N SER A 495 13.16 -14.51 2.84
CA SER A 495 13.67 -13.22 2.33
C SER A 495 14.13 -12.26 3.44
N LEU A 496 13.93 -12.61 4.71
CA LEU A 496 14.17 -11.72 5.85
C LEU A 496 15.67 -11.45 6.04
N THR A 497 16.02 -10.16 6.10
CA THR A 497 17.37 -9.64 6.31
C THR A 497 17.50 -8.93 7.66
N PHE A 498 16.46 -8.20 8.10
CA PHE A 498 16.43 -7.45 9.35
C PHE A 498 15.23 -7.86 10.22
N ILE A 499 15.48 -8.19 11.48
CA ILE A 499 14.43 -8.34 12.50
C ILE A 499 14.84 -7.64 13.79
N THR A 500 14.07 -6.62 14.17
CA THR A 500 14.33 -5.83 15.38
C THR A 500 13.10 -5.77 16.28
N LEU A 501 13.20 -6.40 17.45
CA LEU A 501 12.15 -6.59 18.44
C LEU A 501 12.52 -6.02 19.83
N PHE A 502 13.63 -5.28 19.91
CA PHE A 502 14.18 -4.83 21.19
C PHE A 502 13.24 -3.86 21.96
N THR A 503 13.45 -3.71 23.27
CA THR A 503 12.63 -2.84 24.14
C THR A 503 11.13 -3.16 24.00
N ASN A 504 10.76 -4.37 24.44
CA ASN A 504 9.38 -4.88 24.45
C ASN A 504 9.18 -5.78 25.70
N ILE A 505 8.00 -6.43 25.81
CA ILE A 505 7.63 -7.34 26.90
C ILE A 505 7.55 -8.79 26.39
N ILE A 506 8.37 -9.16 25.39
CA ILE A 506 8.35 -10.50 24.76
C ILE A 506 8.99 -11.51 25.72
N THR A 507 8.39 -12.69 25.80
CA THR A 507 8.68 -13.77 26.76
C THR A 507 8.97 -15.10 26.06
N GLY A 508 9.35 -16.11 26.84
CA GLY A 508 9.55 -17.47 26.33
C GLY A 508 10.94 -17.68 25.72
N VAL A 509 11.05 -18.59 24.77
CA VAL A 509 12.33 -19.02 24.17
C VAL A 509 12.30 -18.74 22.66
N ILE A 510 13.42 -18.25 22.11
CA ILE A 510 13.57 -18.09 20.65
C ILE A 510 13.56 -19.49 19.99
N PRO A 511 12.66 -19.79 19.04
CA PRO A 511 12.59 -21.13 18.43
C PRO A 511 13.82 -21.40 17.53
N SER A 512 14.80 -22.16 18.04
CA SER A 512 16.12 -22.30 17.40
C SER A 512 16.12 -22.83 15.96
N HIS A 513 15.08 -23.57 15.56
CA HIS A 513 14.97 -24.14 14.22
C HIS A 513 14.70 -23.10 13.11
N ILE A 514 14.24 -21.88 13.44
CA ILE A 514 13.96 -20.86 12.41
C ILE A 514 15.22 -20.42 11.66
N PHE A 515 16.38 -20.40 12.34
CA PHE A 515 17.67 -19.99 11.76
C PHE A 515 18.22 -20.97 10.72
N ASN A 516 17.64 -22.18 10.62
CA ASN A 516 17.95 -23.09 9.51
C ASN A 516 17.41 -22.57 8.17
N ASN A 517 16.36 -21.73 8.20
CA ASN A 517 15.67 -21.21 7.02
C ASN A 517 15.97 -19.74 6.74
N LEU A 518 16.33 -18.95 7.76
CA LEU A 518 16.65 -17.51 7.66
C LEU A 518 18.05 -17.28 7.05
N THR A 519 18.26 -17.77 5.83
CA THR A 519 19.56 -17.78 5.15
C THR A 519 20.05 -16.40 4.68
N ASN A 520 19.18 -15.39 4.73
CA ASN A 520 19.49 -14.00 4.38
C ASN A 520 19.63 -13.07 5.60
N LEU A 521 19.51 -13.59 6.82
CA LEU A 521 19.54 -12.78 8.03
C LEU A 521 20.90 -12.09 8.21
N GLU A 522 20.86 -10.76 8.23
CA GLU A 522 22.01 -9.87 8.46
C GLU A 522 21.93 -9.28 9.86
N ASP A 523 20.76 -8.84 10.32
CA ASP A 523 20.61 -8.21 11.64
C ASP A 523 19.50 -8.87 12.48
N PHE A 524 19.85 -9.25 13.71
CA PHE A 524 18.95 -9.85 14.70
C PHE A 524 19.06 -9.12 16.04
N GLU A 525 18.05 -8.32 16.37
CA GLU A 525 18.05 -7.46 17.56
C GLU A 525 16.83 -7.73 18.45
N VAL A 526 17.07 -8.25 19.65
CA VAL A 526 16.04 -8.69 20.61
C VAL A 526 16.33 -8.26 22.05
N GLY A 527 17.18 -7.24 22.24
CA GLY A 527 17.55 -6.72 23.55
C GLY A 527 16.37 -6.14 24.36
N ASP A 528 16.56 -5.88 25.65
CA ASP A 528 15.54 -5.35 26.57
C ASP A 528 14.17 -6.04 26.44
N ASN A 529 14.13 -7.31 26.80
CA ASN A 529 12.94 -8.16 26.76
C ASN A 529 12.98 -9.17 27.91
N PHE A 530 11.96 -10.05 28.00
CA PHE A 530 11.86 -11.12 28.99
C PHE A 530 12.11 -12.50 28.34
N LEU A 531 12.94 -12.55 27.29
CA LEU A 531 13.31 -13.79 26.62
C LEU A 531 14.23 -14.63 27.51
N SER A 532 14.17 -15.95 27.33
CA SER A 532 14.78 -16.93 28.20
C SER A 532 15.24 -18.16 27.41
N GLY A 533 15.88 -19.11 28.11
CA GLY A 533 16.42 -20.31 27.50
C GLY A 533 17.82 -20.07 26.94
N TYR A 534 18.15 -20.67 25.81
CA TYR A 534 19.49 -20.61 25.20
C TYR A 534 19.49 -19.73 23.95
N LEU A 535 20.63 -19.12 23.64
CA LEU A 535 20.84 -18.49 22.34
C LEU A 535 20.78 -19.53 21.21
N PRO A 536 20.21 -19.22 20.03
CA PRO A 536 20.04 -20.19 18.96
C PRO A 536 21.37 -20.70 18.37
N GLU A 537 21.59 -22.01 18.41
CA GLU A 537 22.87 -22.63 18.00
C GLU A 537 23.29 -22.28 16.56
N ASN A 538 22.32 -22.16 15.65
CA ASN A 538 22.51 -21.89 14.23
C ASN A 538 22.34 -20.41 13.83
N ILE A 539 22.39 -19.47 14.78
CA ILE A 539 22.10 -18.04 14.54
C ILE A 539 22.93 -17.40 13.42
N CYS A 540 24.19 -17.83 13.23
CA CYS A 540 25.03 -17.41 12.09
C CYS A 540 25.38 -18.58 11.14
N LEU A 541 24.47 -19.54 10.96
CA LEU A 541 24.68 -20.65 10.02
C LEU A 541 24.88 -20.17 8.57
N SER A 542 24.25 -19.05 8.18
CA SER A 542 24.40 -18.42 6.86
C SER A 542 25.73 -17.71 6.64
N GLY A 543 26.48 -17.41 7.72
CA GLY A 543 27.66 -16.55 7.65
C GLY A 543 27.38 -15.09 7.30
N LYS A 544 26.12 -14.62 7.29
CA LYS A 544 25.76 -13.24 6.93
C LYS A 544 25.56 -12.27 8.11
N LEU A 545 25.34 -12.79 9.31
CA LEU A 545 24.95 -11.99 10.48
C LEU A 545 26.01 -10.90 10.82
N THR A 546 25.62 -9.63 10.70
CA THR A 546 26.46 -8.46 10.98
C THR A 546 26.15 -7.87 12.35
N TRP A 547 24.86 -7.79 12.71
CA TRP A 547 24.39 -7.19 13.95
C TRP A 547 23.66 -8.24 14.79
N PHE A 548 24.14 -8.46 16.01
CA PHE A 548 23.47 -9.36 16.95
C PHE A 548 23.41 -8.73 18.34
N THR A 549 22.19 -8.35 18.75
CA THR A 549 21.94 -7.74 20.06
C THR A 549 20.86 -8.52 20.80
N ALA A 550 21.16 -8.96 22.02
CA ALA A 550 20.27 -9.74 22.89
C ALA A 550 20.45 -9.36 24.37
N TYR A 551 20.93 -8.14 24.62
CA TYR A 551 21.18 -7.59 25.95
C TYR A 551 19.90 -7.50 26.80
N GLY A 552 20.01 -7.39 28.13
CA GLY A 552 18.86 -7.14 29.01
C GLY A 552 17.76 -8.22 28.89
N ASN A 553 18.14 -9.49 29.05
CA ASN A 553 17.26 -10.66 28.92
C ASN A 553 17.66 -11.76 29.92
N TYR A 554 17.02 -12.93 29.89
CA TYR A 554 17.31 -14.09 30.74
C TYR A 554 17.94 -15.26 29.97
N PHE A 555 18.78 -14.98 28.97
CA PHE A 555 19.48 -16.04 28.22
C PHE A 555 20.55 -16.71 29.08
N LYS A 556 20.61 -18.03 29.01
CA LYS A 556 21.48 -18.92 29.79
C LYS A 556 22.38 -19.74 28.87
N GLY A 557 23.40 -20.35 29.45
CA GLY A 557 24.28 -21.30 28.76
C GLY A 557 25.39 -20.64 27.95
N SER A 558 26.04 -21.42 27.08
CA SER A 558 27.20 -20.99 26.29
C SER A 558 26.84 -20.22 25.03
N ILE A 559 27.83 -19.54 24.45
CA ILE A 559 27.71 -18.90 23.14
C ILE A 559 27.61 -19.97 22.03
N PRO A 560 26.66 -19.82 21.08
CA PRO A 560 26.50 -20.71 19.92
C PRO A 560 27.80 -20.99 19.16
N GLN A 561 28.02 -22.22 18.71
CA GLN A 561 29.21 -22.55 17.93
C GLN A 561 29.22 -21.84 16.57
N SER A 562 28.07 -21.61 15.94
CA SER A 562 27.98 -20.85 14.68
C SER A 562 28.54 -19.42 14.79
N MET A 563 28.45 -18.79 15.97
CA MET A 563 29.02 -17.46 16.21
C MET A 563 30.56 -17.46 16.30
N ARG A 564 31.20 -18.59 16.62
CA ARG A 564 32.66 -18.64 16.83
C ARG A 564 33.46 -18.29 15.58
N ASN A 565 32.92 -18.61 14.40
CA ASN A 565 33.55 -18.36 13.10
C ASN A 565 32.75 -17.39 12.22
N CYS A 566 31.79 -16.65 12.79
CA CYS A 566 30.94 -15.70 12.08
C CYS A 566 31.71 -14.40 11.75
N THR A 567 32.51 -14.42 10.67
CA THR A 567 33.43 -13.34 10.29
C THR A 567 32.77 -12.05 9.79
N SER A 568 31.46 -12.11 9.53
CA SER A 568 30.58 -11.00 9.16
C SER A 568 30.23 -10.07 10.33
N LEU A 569 30.34 -10.55 11.58
CA LEU A 569 29.96 -9.76 12.76
C LEU A 569 30.67 -8.41 12.83
N PHE A 570 29.87 -7.37 12.95
CA PHE A 570 30.25 -5.98 13.18
C PHE A 570 29.96 -5.57 14.63
N ARG A 571 28.79 -5.95 15.17
CA ARG A 571 28.38 -5.68 16.55
C ARG A 571 27.80 -6.92 17.24
N VAL A 572 28.28 -7.17 18.46
CA VAL A 572 27.73 -8.16 19.39
C VAL A 572 27.41 -7.47 20.71
N ASP A 573 26.17 -7.57 21.19
CA ASP A 573 25.73 -6.94 22.44
C ASP A 573 24.87 -7.90 23.26
N LEU A 574 25.47 -8.49 24.30
CA LEU A 574 24.89 -9.59 25.10
C LEU A 574 24.85 -9.26 26.60
N GLN A 575 25.03 -7.99 26.96
CA GLN A 575 25.14 -7.60 28.37
C GLN A 575 23.85 -7.89 29.17
N GLY A 576 23.96 -8.05 30.50
CA GLY A 576 22.80 -8.20 31.38
C GLY A 576 21.99 -9.46 31.05
N ASN A 577 22.65 -10.61 31.10
CA ASN A 577 22.06 -11.94 30.86
C ASN A 577 22.64 -12.97 31.87
N GLU A 578 22.24 -14.23 31.75
CA GLU A 578 22.76 -15.35 32.55
C GLU A 578 23.75 -16.24 31.76
N LEU A 579 24.38 -15.73 30.70
CA LEU A 579 25.27 -16.50 29.83
C LEU A 579 26.53 -16.94 30.57
N THR A 580 27.11 -18.07 30.16
CA THR A 580 28.26 -18.68 30.82
C THR A 580 29.21 -19.37 29.84
N GLY A 581 30.24 -20.02 30.38
CA GLY A 581 31.28 -20.73 29.62
C GLY A 581 32.65 -20.09 29.76
N ASN A 582 33.69 -20.85 29.38
CA ASN A 582 35.06 -20.34 29.38
C ASN A 582 35.22 -19.30 28.28
N ILE A 583 35.47 -18.06 28.67
CA ILE A 583 35.51 -16.89 27.77
C ILE A 583 36.58 -17.02 26.68
N SER A 584 37.68 -17.75 26.92
CA SER A 584 38.71 -17.98 25.90
C SER A 584 38.25 -18.82 24.70
N GLU A 585 37.18 -19.59 24.90
CA GLU A 585 36.63 -20.57 23.94
C GLU A 585 35.30 -20.13 23.31
N GLN A 586 34.59 -19.17 23.91
CA GLN A 586 33.27 -18.73 23.43
C GLN A 586 33.31 -17.94 22.12
N PHE A 587 34.40 -17.21 21.87
CA PHE A 587 34.50 -16.24 20.78
C PHE A 587 35.72 -16.49 19.89
N GLY A 588 35.63 -16.12 18.61
CA GLY A 588 36.70 -16.26 17.61
C GLY A 588 37.65 -15.07 17.52
N VAL A 589 38.17 -14.85 16.31
CA VAL A 589 38.82 -13.61 15.86
C VAL A 589 37.97 -13.08 14.71
N TYR A 590 37.57 -11.81 14.79
CA TYR A 590 36.57 -11.22 13.90
C TYR A 590 37.19 -10.07 13.10
N PRO A 591 37.21 -10.13 11.75
CA PRO A 591 37.86 -9.12 10.93
C PRO A 591 37.08 -7.80 10.84
N ASN A 592 35.77 -7.83 11.10
CA ASN A 592 34.86 -6.69 10.96
C ASN A 592 34.29 -6.14 12.27
N LEU A 593 34.49 -6.84 13.38
CA LEU A 593 33.88 -6.50 14.68
C LEU A 593 34.46 -5.20 15.23
N GLU A 594 33.58 -4.23 15.48
CA GLU A 594 33.92 -2.95 16.11
C GLU A 594 33.45 -2.89 17.57
N TYR A 595 32.34 -3.54 17.90
CA TYR A 595 31.71 -3.45 19.22
C TYR A 595 31.38 -4.84 19.78
N MET A 596 31.84 -5.12 21.01
CA MET A 596 31.51 -6.32 21.76
C MET A 596 31.24 -5.97 23.24
N ASP A 597 29.99 -6.13 23.67
CA ASP A 597 29.59 -6.05 25.08
C ASP A 597 29.09 -7.41 25.59
N LEU A 598 29.71 -7.86 26.67
CA LEU A 598 29.48 -9.14 27.36
C LEU A 598 29.24 -8.92 28.87
N SER A 599 28.97 -7.68 29.27
CA SER A 599 28.95 -7.25 30.68
C SER A 599 27.79 -7.85 31.48
N SER A 600 27.89 -7.91 32.81
CA SER A 600 26.86 -8.48 33.71
C SER A 600 26.34 -9.83 33.23
N ASN A 601 27.23 -10.83 33.27
CA ASN A 601 26.99 -12.23 32.87
C ASN A 601 27.78 -13.19 33.77
N ASN A 602 27.65 -14.50 33.54
CA ASN A 602 28.35 -15.57 34.29
C ASN A 602 29.53 -16.19 33.49
N PHE A 603 30.22 -15.41 32.65
CA PHE A 603 31.41 -15.91 31.94
C PHE A 603 32.58 -16.10 32.90
N PHE A 604 33.35 -17.17 32.70
CA PHE A 604 34.47 -17.55 33.56
C PHE A 604 35.73 -17.89 32.74
N GLY A 605 36.79 -18.31 33.42
CA GLY A 605 38.03 -18.75 32.78
C GLY A 605 39.02 -17.61 32.59
N LYS A 606 39.76 -17.57 31.47
CA LYS A 606 40.82 -16.58 31.21
C LYS A 606 40.54 -15.79 29.92
N LEU A 607 40.89 -14.51 29.90
CA LEU A 607 40.80 -13.69 28.68
C LEU A 607 41.70 -14.25 27.56
N ALA A 608 41.21 -14.23 26.32
CA ALA A 608 41.99 -14.67 25.17
C ALA A 608 42.84 -13.54 24.57
N GLY A 609 44.15 -13.76 24.43
CA GLY A 609 45.03 -12.82 23.73
C GLY A 609 44.71 -12.62 22.24
N LYS A 610 44.04 -13.61 21.62
CA LYS A 610 43.66 -13.60 20.18
C LYS A 610 42.73 -12.44 19.80
N TRP A 611 42.00 -11.85 20.74
CA TRP A 611 41.17 -10.67 20.44
C TRP A 611 42.00 -9.41 20.12
N GLY A 612 43.29 -9.41 20.47
CA GLY A 612 44.25 -8.43 19.96
C GLY A 612 44.40 -8.45 18.43
N GLU A 613 43.92 -9.51 17.77
CA GLU A 613 44.02 -9.72 16.32
C GLU A 613 42.75 -9.27 15.58
N CYS A 614 41.70 -8.83 16.28
CA CYS A 614 40.53 -8.18 15.70
C CYS A 614 40.89 -6.74 15.27
N PRO A 615 41.02 -6.42 13.97
CA PRO A 615 41.71 -5.21 13.52
C PRO A 615 40.88 -3.93 13.66
N LYS A 616 39.54 -4.05 13.74
CA LYS A 616 38.61 -2.92 13.89
C LYS A 616 38.04 -2.76 15.30
N LEU A 617 38.37 -3.65 16.23
CA LEU A 617 37.74 -3.69 17.55
C LEU A 617 37.99 -2.38 18.31
N ASN A 618 36.89 -1.69 18.61
CA ASN A 618 36.85 -0.34 19.13
C ASN A 618 36.34 -0.33 20.59
N VAL A 619 35.31 -1.12 20.87
CA VAL A 619 34.73 -1.30 22.20
C VAL A 619 34.77 -2.78 22.58
N LEU A 620 35.37 -3.08 23.74
CA LEU A 620 35.31 -4.37 24.41
C LEU A 620 34.96 -4.18 25.88
N THR A 621 33.79 -4.62 26.28
CA THR A 621 33.27 -4.49 27.65
C THR A 621 32.87 -5.87 28.17
N ILE A 622 33.44 -6.24 29.31
CA ILE A 622 33.23 -7.53 30.00
C ILE A 622 33.11 -7.25 31.50
N TYR A 623 32.47 -6.13 31.84
CA TYR A 623 32.22 -5.71 33.22
C TYR A 623 31.40 -6.77 33.96
N ASP A 624 31.58 -6.92 35.28
CA ASP A 624 30.71 -7.75 36.15
C ASP A 624 30.53 -9.20 35.66
N ASN A 625 31.60 -9.97 35.79
CA ASN A 625 31.69 -11.37 35.34
C ASN A 625 32.65 -12.16 36.26
N MET A 626 32.80 -13.46 36.01
CA MET A 626 33.67 -14.37 36.77
C MET A 626 35.02 -14.62 36.06
N VAL A 627 35.46 -13.72 35.17
CA VAL A 627 36.71 -13.91 34.40
C VAL A 627 37.92 -13.70 35.30
N SER A 628 38.93 -14.56 35.15
CA SER A 628 40.03 -14.73 36.09
C SER A 628 41.41 -14.79 35.42
N GLY A 629 42.45 -14.75 36.24
CA GLY A 629 43.84 -14.85 35.77
C GLY A 629 44.42 -13.52 35.32
N MET A 630 45.47 -13.57 34.50
CA MET A 630 46.23 -12.39 34.08
C MET A 630 45.72 -11.83 32.75
N LEU A 631 45.86 -10.51 32.59
CA LEU A 631 45.63 -9.82 31.32
C LEU A 631 46.64 -10.30 30.26
N PRO A 632 46.20 -10.80 29.08
CA PRO A 632 47.10 -11.20 28.01
C PRO A 632 47.74 -9.97 27.34
N PRO A 633 49.08 -9.89 27.22
CA PRO A 633 49.77 -8.78 26.54
C PRO A 633 49.35 -8.57 25.08
N GLU A 634 48.88 -9.63 24.42
CA GLU A 634 48.48 -9.62 23.01
C GLU A 634 47.30 -8.68 22.75
N LEU A 635 46.46 -8.37 23.74
CA LEU A 635 45.39 -7.35 23.61
C LEU A 635 45.95 -5.97 23.21
N GLY A 636 47.21 -5.66 23.56
CA GLY A 636 47.91 -4.45 23.10
C GLY A 636 48.18 -4.39 21.59
N LYS A 637 47.83 -5.44 20.82
CA LYS A 637 47.79 -5.42 19.35
C LYS A 637 46.53 -4.75 18.78
N ALA A 638 45.41 -4.71 19.52
CA ALA A 638 44.15 -4.09 19.08
C ALA A 638 44.23 -2.55 19.14
N THR A 639 45.06 -1.95 18.31
CA THR A 639 45.40 -0.50 18.37
C THR A 639 44.24 0.47 18.09
N GLN A 640 43.07 -0.04 17.67
CA GLN A 640 41.83 0.73 17.50
C GLN A 640 40.92 0.68 18.73
N LEU A 641 41.28 -0.07 19.79
CA LEU A 641 40.46 -0.21 20.99
C LEU A 641 40.48 1.11 21.80
N HIS A 642 39.34 1.80 21.84
CA HIS A 642 39.14 3.04 22.58
C HIS A 642 38.46 2.82 23.93
N ILE A 643 37.66 1.76 24.08
CA ILE A 643 36.99 1.39 25.33
C ILE A 643 37.34 -0.05 25.66
N LEU A 644 37.94 -0.24 26.84
CA LEU A 644 38.19 -1.54 27.44
C LEU A 644 37.73 -1.50 28.90
N ASP A 645 36.61 -2.13 29.21
CA ASP A 645 36.15 -2.32 30.59
C ASP A 645 36.21 -3.80 30.96
N LEU A 646 36.92 -4.08 32.05
CA LEU A 646 37.14 -5.41 32.63
C LEU A 646 36.91 -5.39 34.15
N SER A 647 36.20 -4.37 34.63
CA SER A 647 35.94 -4.13 36.06
C SER A 647 35.01 -5.20 36.64
N TYR A 648 34.96 -5.34 37.96
CA TYR A 648 34.12 -6.34 38.66
C TYR A 648 34.35 -7.79 38.14
N ASN A 649 35.63 -8.17 38.05
CA ASN A 649 36.08 -9.51 37.66
C ASN A 649 37.16 -10.04 38.63
N LEU A 650 37.53 -11.31 38.48
CA LEU A 650 38.54 -12.03 39.27
C LEU A 650 39.97 -11.92 38.68
N LEU A 651 40.25 -10.85 37.95
CA LEU A 651 41.55 -10.60 37.31
C LEU A 651 42.65 -10.28 38.34
N VAL A 652 43.86 -10.79 38.08
CA VAL A 652 45.03 -10.70 38.96
C VAL A 652 46.32 -10.42 38.18
N GLY A 653 47.37 -9.99 38.89
CA GLY A 653 48.69 -9.74 38.31
C GLY A 653 48.94 -8.27 37.94
N LYS A 654 49.89 -8.02 37.04
CA LYS A 654 50.25 -6.67 36.59
C LYS A 654 49.58 -6.36 35.24
N ILE A 655 49.27 -5.08 34.98
CA ILE A 655 48.84 -4.62 33.65
C ILE A 655 50.03 -4.75 32.67
N PRO A 656 49.90 -5.48 31.54
CA PRO A 656 50.90 -5.52 30.49
C PRO A 656 51.23 -4.12 29.95
N LYS A 657 52.53 -3.84 29.76
CA LYS A 657 53.01 -2.56 29.19
C LYS A 657 52.52 -2.36 27.75
N GLU A 658 52.19 -3.46 27.06
CA GLU A 658 51.66 -3.53 25.71
C GLU A 658 50.31 -2.82 25.59
N LEU A 659 49.47 -2.83 26.64
CA LEU A 659 48.20 -2.10 26.68
C LEU A 659 48.39 -0.57 26.68
N GLY A 660 49.59 -0.07 27.00
CA GLY A 660 49.95 1.35 26.87
C GLY A 660 49.98 1.85 25.41
N ARG A 661 49.79 0.96 24.42
CA ARG A 661 49.66 1.29 22.99
C ARG A 661 48.24 1.68 22.56
N LEU A 662 47.24 1.47 23.43
CA LEU A 662 45.84 1.77 23.12
C LEU A 662 45.58 3.28 23.14
N LYS A 663 44.92 3.80 22.11
CA LYS A 663 44.86 5.25 21.82
C LYS A 663 44.07 6.07 22.83
N SER A 664 43.14 5.47 23.58
CA SER A 664 42.42 6.16 24.66
C SER A 664 42.15 5.24 25.85
N PHE A 665 43.15 4.99 26.68
CA PHE A 665 42.91 4.40 28.00
C PHE A 665 42.16 5.43 28.88
N LYS A 666 40.82 5.36 28.92
CA LYS A 666 40.00 5.99 29.96
C LYS A 666 39.94 5.01 31.16
N PRO A 667 40.66 5.24 32.27
CA PRO A 667 40.57 4.39 33.45
C PRO A 667 39.27 4.70 34.19
N ILE A 668 38.15 4.19 33.68
CA ILE A 668 36.88 4.16 34.40
C ILE A 668 36.99 3.00 35.40
N GLU A 669 37.28 3.38 36.65
CA GLU A 669 37.03 2.64 37.89
C GLU A 669 37.16 1.10 37.86
N TRP A 670 38.41 0.61 37.94
CA TRP A 670 38.75 -0.77 38.31
C TRP A 670 38.48 -1.02 39.82
N THR A 671 37.31 -0.66 40.32
CA THR A 671 37.04 -0.42 41.75
C THR A 671 36.76 -1.67 42.59
N ASN A 672 36.79 -2.88 42.02
CA ASN A 672 36.54 -4.10 42.80
C ASN A 672 37.30 -5.38 42.39
N SER A 673 38.29 -5.32 41.49
CA SER A 673 39.24 -6.42 41.30
C SER A 673 40.26 -6.42 42.44
N ARG A 674 40.40 -7.54 43.16
CA ARG A 674 41.06 -7.62 44.49
C ARG A 674 42.55 -7.26 44.56
N THR A 675 43.20 -6.90 43.45
CA THR A 675 44.62 -6.53 43.42
C THR A 675 44.93 -5.48 42.35
N PHE A 676 45.09 -4.20 42.73
CA PHE A 676 45.99 -3.29 42.02
C PHE A 676 46.67 -2.29 42.96
N GLY A 677 47.96 -2.53 43.22
CA GLY A 677 48.87 -1.54 43.79
C GLY A 677 49.50 -0.68 42.69
N THR A 678 49.52 0.63 42.92
CA THR A 678 50.37 1.66 42.27
C THR A 678 50.28 1.89 40.76
N MET A 679 49.58 2.99 40.42
CA MET A 679 49.87 4.01 39.39
C MET A 679 50.20 3.64 37.92
N PHE A 680 49.39 4.19 37.01
CA PHE A 680 49.88 5.09 35.97
C PHE A 680 49.00 6.35 35.87
N LYS A 681 49.61 7.52 35.60
CA LYS A 681 48.91 8.79 35.34
C LYS A 681 48.80 9.04 33.84
N THR A 682 47.61 9.36 33.35
CA THR A 682 47.39 10.12 32.11
C THR A 682 46.48 11.32 32.40
N LYS A 683 46.66 12.42 31.67
CA LYS A 683 45.99 13.71 31.97
C LYS A 683 44.55 13.70 31.45
N GLY A 684 43.56 13.98 32.32
CA GLY A 684 42.18 14.22 31.92
C GLY A 684 41.18 14.12 33.07
N THR A 685 40.88 15.27 33.67
CA THR A 685 39.72 15.61 34.54
C THR A 685 39.03 14.49 35.35
N VAL A 686 39.24 14.50 36.67
CA VAL A 686 38.57 13.63 37.64
C VAL A 686 37.33 14.34 38.22
N TYR A 687 36.18 13.66 38.24
CA TYR A 687 35.09 13.95 39.18
C TYR A 687 34.97 12.80 40.19
N ARG A 688 34.76 13.12 41.48
CA ARG A 688 34.78 12.16 42.60
C ARG A 688 33.78 12.58 43.68
N ARG A 689 32.96 11.64 44.17
CA ARG A 689 32.32 11.57 45.51
C ARG A 689 31.71 10.16 45.63
N GLN A 690 32.34 9.16 46.26
CA GLN A 690 32.63 8.94 47.70
C GLN A 690 31.42 8.96 48.65
N HIS A 691 31.11 7.79 49.20
CA HIS A 691 31.36 7.43 50.62
C HIS A 691 32.21 6.14 50.58
N ILE A 692 33.16 5.80 51.47
CA ILE A 692 33.18 5.80 52.95
C ILE A 692 34.58 6.26 53.49
N GLN A 693 34.66 6.50 54.81
CA GLN A 693 35.80 7.02 55.59
C GLN A 693 37.19 6.40 55.34
N TRP A 694 38.21 7.25 55.56
CA TRP A 694 39.58 6.87 55.93
C TRP A 694 40.02 7.74 57.11
N ASP A 695 40.69 7.14 58.10
CA ASP A 695 41.44 7.89 59.11
C ASP A 695 42.68 8.52 58.48
N TYR A 696 42.93 9.78 58.81
CA TYR A 696 44.06 10.56 58.27
C TYR A 696 45.15 10.73 59.33
N SER A 697 46.39 10.42 58.93
CA SER A 697 47.56 11.15 59.41
C SER A 697 48.35 11.67 58.21
N PHE A 698 48.57 12.99 58.19
CA PHE A 698 49.31 13.71 57.14
C PHE A 698 50.13 14.79 57.83
N SER A 699 51.39 14.95 57.42
CA SER A 699 52.21 16.10 57.76
C SER A 699 53.11 16.47 56.58
N ASP A 700 53.07 17.76 56.22
CA ASP A 700 54.03 18.52 55.40
C ASP A 700 54.10 18.26 53.87
N CYS A 701 54.20 19.29 53.00
CA CYS A 701 53.94 20.73 53.20
C CYS A 701 53.66 21.49 51.86
N LYS A 702 52.81 22.52 51.94
CA LYS A 702 52.70 23.81 51.18
C LYS A 702 53.11 23.93 49.68
N GLY A 703 52.24 24.58 48.88
CA GLY A 703 52.62 25.12 47.55
C GLY A 703 51.51 25.82 46.71
N SER A 704 51.03 27.00 47.16
CA SER A 704 50.28 28.08 46.44
C SER A 704 49.22 27.77 45.35
N LEU A 705 48.02 28.36 45.52
CA LEU A 705 46.97 28.48 44.49
C LEU A 705 47.24 29.63 43.49
N SER A 706 46.71 29.51 42.27
CA SER A 706 45.89 30.61 41.70
C SER A 706 44.84 30.08 40.70
N SER A 707 43.67 30.70 40.76
CA SER A 707 42.36 30.34 40.19
C SER A 707 42.24 30.22 38.67
N LYS A 708 41.34 29.35 38.24
CA LYS A 708 40.66 29.33 36.93
C LYS A 708 39.14 29.24 37.13
N CYS A 709 38.38 29.77 36.16
CA CYS A 709 37.16 29.12 35.68
C CYS A 709 37.54 28.19 34.52
#